data_AF-A0A917WUY2-F1
#
_entry.id   AF-A0A917WUY2-F1
#
_cell.length_a   1.000
_cell.length_b   1.000
_cell.length_c   1.000
_cell.angle_alpha   90.00
_cell.angle_beta   90.00
_cell.angle_gamma   90.00
#
_symmetry.space_group_name_H-M   'P 1'
#
loop_
_entity.id
_entity.type
_entity.pdbx_description
1 polymer ?
#
loop_
_entity_poly.entity_id
_entity_poly.type
_entity_poly.pdbx_seq_one_letter_code
_entity_poly.pdbx_strand_id
1 'polypeptide(L)'
;MCVSIIRLSFRVVYRVLLLLFFFSLFGFTYQNEVEAADGFNDYFKVVQDDVKVYYNSQSGFTEVGELTNNQVYERIGSQTNWHLINFGNKIGFVKKSVTIPSTGDTINNNIGGQTTKLQIKILKDAVVLDSKSNYTEFGNLKKGMSYPVVINQLNWWGINVSGRLGFIPKSSAIPEFAPSDNYFKVTGENDVYHNTANGFEKVGSLKVGQVYQRAADRTNWHLIEFGDELGYVKKRNTEPASSQSIKNLITSPQYNGRKLVFSEDTEVLDTKNGYTSFGQAKKGLEYPIVISQSNWWGINVSGRLGFVPKKAAVEQFLESDQYFKVTDNKTDVYHKTSSGLVKVGDLSKGQEFRRLGGEEDWHLIDFGEKLGYVIKSATEPSDGNLIKNTALNSSTVTKVKIIQDATLFDNSSGSYIPISVLSKDSTYNVVREQKNFWWINIGGRVGFIYKSYATAEIINIANYDYSFVQMIDAQMVPGRAKADGNGKIDATRKEVEYYANPSNFDKGTTGYYQFLTLSKPVGLNVQEVNDKILYNKGNLKGQAQAFIEAGKKFNINEAYLLAHALHETGNGKSTLASGIPVDENGKITRNSDGEIARTKETAQTTYNMYGYGANDSCPVECGAKYAFDQGWFTPADSIIGGAQSIYSYIKRGQDTLYKMKWNPENPGYPQYATHIAWAVLQTPRIKDIYDLLDNKILEFNVPKFLNQPGKTKFSSGETSPENTSAFVEYPLKTIGQTLVDLNFREGPSTSYDSISVLKPDILFEVIGEENGWLKVKVDTNVGWISKGNQNTAYLEILNLLEVNTDDQNLNVRTGPSGEKISSLPAGELVSAKLDEENQFITVEKDGYNWYEINYENGSAWIADFIKIVK
;
A
#
# COMPACT_ATOMS: atom_id res chain seq x y z
N MET A 1 66.80 70.84 -2.31
CA MET A 1 66.56 71.50 -3.61
C MET A 1 66.98 70.56 -4.75
N CYS A 2 66.27 69.43 -4.93
CA CYS A 2 66.39 68.55 -6.12
C CYS A 2 65.36 67.39 -6.03
N VAL A 3 64.06 67.70 -5.94
CA VAL A 3 62.97 66.68 -6.07
C VAL A 3 61.75 67.23 -6.84
N SER A 4 61.65 68.56 -7.05
CA SER A 4 60.52 69.18 -7.77
C SER A 4 60.62 69.15 -9.31
N ILE A 5 61.67 68.57 -9.90
CA ILE A 5 61.88 68.55 -11.36
C ILE A 5 61.43 67.23 -12.02
N ILE A 6 61.12 66.18 -11.24
CA ILE A 6 60.82 64.83 -11.79
C ILE A 6 59.31 64.59 -12.03
N ARG A 7 58.40 65.41 -11.48
CA ARG A 7 56.94 65.26 -11.72
C ARG A 7 56.44 65.93 -13.02
N LEU A 8 57.16 66.91 -13.57
CA LEU A 8 56.77 67.56 -14.83
C LEU A 8 57.15 66.72 -16.06
N SER A 9 58.20 65.91 -15.98
CA SER A 9 58.79 65.19 -17.10
C SER A 9 57.99 63.94 -17.51
N PHE A 10 57.32 63.25 -16.57
CA PHE A 10 56.51 62.07 -16.90
C PHE A 10 55.20 62.40 -17.64
N ARG A 11 54.58 63.55 -17.34
CA ARG A 11 53.30 63.97 -17.94
C ARG A 11 53.45 64.36 -19.41
N VAL A 12 54.57 65.02 -19.75
CA VAL A 12 54.91 65.40 -21.13
C VAL A 12 55.37 64.18 -21.94
N VAL A 13 56.19 63.29 -21.37
CA VAL A 13 56.67 62.08 -22.04
C VAL A 13 55.52 61.11 -22.37
N TYR A 14 54.54 60.93 -21.48
CA TYR A 14 53.37 60.08 -21.74
C TYR A 14 52.43 60.67 -22.80
N ARG A 15 52.26 62.00 -22.83
CA ARG A 15 51.47 62.72 -23.86
C ARG A 15 52.12 62.64 -25.24
N VAL A 16 53.45 62.70 -25.32
CA VAL A 16 54.21 62.57 -26.59
C VAL A 16 54.25 61.13 -27.10
N LEU A 17 54.36 60.12 -26.22
CA LEU A 17 54.32 58.70 -26.61
C LEU A 17 52.95 58.26 -27.16
N LEU A 18 51.84 58.79 -26.62
CA LEU A 18 50.49 58.46 -27.09
C LEU A 18 50.21 59.00 -28.50
N LEU A 19 50.82 60.14 -28.86
CA LEU A 19 50.74 60.77 -30.18
C LEU A 19 51.68 60.11 -31.20
N LEU A 20 52.87 59.66 -30.78
CA LEU A 20 53.84 59.00 -31.68
C LEU A 20 53.45 57.57 -32.07
N PHE A 21 52.75 56.83 -31.21
CA PHE A 21 52.33 55.44 -31.51
C PHE A 21 51.26 55.35 -32.63
N PHE A 22 50.61 56.47 -32.98
CA PHE A 22 49.61 56.52 -34.05
C PHE A 22 50.19 56.80 -35.44
N PHE A 23 51.44 57.26 -35.55
CA PHE A 23 52.06 57.59 -36.84
C PHE A 23 52.60 56.38 -37.62
N SER A 24 52.68 55.18 -37.02
CA SER A 24 53.30 54.01 -37.67
C SER A 24 52.33 53.09 -38.44
N LEU A 25 51.05 53.42 -38.58
CA LEU A 25 50.08 52.55 -39.28
C LEU A 25 49.28 53.18 -40.42
N PHE A 26 49.46 54.46 -40.73
CA PHE A 26 48.76 55.10 -41.85
C PHE A 26 49.74 55.94 -42.67
N GLY A 27 50.24 55.36 -43.78
CA GLY A 27 50.83 56.15 -44.84
C GLY A 27 49.73 56.92 -45.57
N PHE A 28 49.68 58.23 -45.39
CA PHE A 28 49.55 59.24 -46.46
C PHE A 28 49.66 60.64 -45.85
N THR A 29 50.40 61.50 -46.55
CA THR A 29 50.69 62.89 -46.23
C THR A 29 49.45 63.78 -46.33
N TYR A 30 48.99 64.32 -45.21
CA TYR A 30 48.31 65.62 -45.13
C TYR A 30 48.90 66.36 -43.92
N GLN A 31 49.70 67.40 -44.19
CA GLN A 31 50.19 68.32 -43.16
C GLN A 31 49.00 69.09 -42.58
N ASN A 32 48.55 68.69 -41.39
CA ASN A 32 48.00 69.60 -40.39
C ASN A 32 48.73 69.26 -39.09
N GLU A 33 49.61 70.15 -38.65
CA GLU A 33 50.41 69.97 -37.44
C GLU A 33 49.49 69.80 -36.22
N VAL A 34 49.62 68.67 -35.53
CA VAL A 34 48.95 68.44 -34.25
C VAL A 34 49.87 68.97 -33.16
N GLU A 35 49.50 70.08 -32.54
CA GLU A 35 50.26 70.66 -31.42
C GLU A 35 49.84 70.01 -30.09
N ALA A 36 50.83 69.62 -29.29
CA ALA A 36 50.64 69.17 -27.92
C ALA A 36 50.35 70.38 -27.00
N ALA A 37 49.48 70.19 -26.00
CA ALA A 37 49.10 71.27 -25.08
C ALA A 37 50.29 71.68 -24.17
N ASP A 38 50.55 72.98 -24.07
CA ASP A 38 51.75 73.63 -23.52
C ASP A 38 51.52 74.37 -22.18
N GLY A 39 50.47 74.02 -21.44
CA GLY A 39 50.30 74.39 -20.02
C GLY A 39 49.44 75.63 -19.75
N PHE A 40 49.19 76.51 -20.73
CA PHE A 40 48.21 77.61 -20.62
C PHE A 40 46.90 77.35 -21.40
N ASN A 41 46.86 76.27 -22.20
CA ASN A 41 45.78 75.92 -23.12
C ASN A 41 45.17 74.51 -22.88
N ASP A 42 45.41 73.95 -21.69
CA ASP A 42 45.08 72.57 -21.35
C ASP A 42 43.57 72.33 -21.11
N TYR A 43 42.76 73.39 -20.99
CA TYR A 43 41.31 73.29 -20.78
C TYR A 43 40.52 74.22 -21.71
N PHE A 44 39.24 73.90 -21.90
CA PHE A 44 38.28 74.80 -22.54
C PHE A 44 36.93 74.71 -21.84
N LYS A 45 36.17 75.81 -21.87
CA LYS A 45 34.79 75.88 -21.40
C LYS A 45 33.85 75.88 -22.60
N VAL A 46 32.81 75.05 -22.53
CA VAL A 46 31.73 75.03 -23.53
C VAL A 46 30.78 76.20 -23.26
N VAL A 47 30.37 76.93 -24.31
CA VAL A 47 29.51 78.12 -24.20
C VAL A 47 28.20 78.03 -25.00
N GLN A 48 27.91 76.85 -25.54
CA GLN A 48 26.68 76.56 -26.27
C GLN A 48 26.09 75.24 -25.78
N ASP A 49 24.77 75.07 -25.89
CA ASP A 49 24.11 73.78 -25.65
C ASP A 49 24.40 72.78 -26.81
N ASP A 50 24.25 71.49 -26.53
CA ASP A 50 24.40 70.39 -27.51
C ASP A 50 25.73 70.33 -28.26
N VAL A 51 26.85 70.65 -27.59
CA VAL A 51 28.16 70.61 -28.24
C VAL A 51 28.61 69.17 -28.47
N LYS A 52 28.51 68.75 -29.73
CA LYS A 52 28.82 67.38 -30.18
C LYS A 52 30.30 67.04 -30.09
N VAL A 53 30.57 65.81 -29.66
CA VAL A 53 31.86 65.14 -29.71
C VAL A 53 31.84 64.14 -30.87
N TYR A 54 32.89 64.15 -31.69
CA TYR A 54 33.01 63.26 -32.83
C TYR A 54 34.21 62.33 -32.73
N TYR A 55 34.10 61.10 -33.23
CA TYR A 55 35.26 60.31 -33.62
C TYR A 55 35.55 60.51 -35.10
N ASN A 56 36.82 60.69 -35.42
CA ASN A 56 37.28 60.69 -36.81
C ASN A 56 37.57 59.25 -37.27
N SER A 57 37.01 58.87 -38.41
CA SER A 57 37.19 57.56 -39.03
C SER A 57 37.46 57.74 -40.53
N GLN A 58 37.88 56.67 -41.22
CA GLN A 58 38.10 56.71 -42.68
C GLN A 58 36.85 57.15 -43.47
N SER A 59 35.65 56.93 -42.91
CA SER A 59 34.36 57.33 -43.48
C SER A 59 33.87 58.71 -43.02
N GLY A 60 34.71 59.49 -42.33
CA GLY A 60 34.37 60.83 -41.81
C GLY A 60 34.07 60.86 -40.30
N PHE A 61 33.53 61.99 -39.85
CA PHE A 61 33.21 62.25 -38.44
C PHE A 61 31.89 61.58 -38.02
N THR A 62 31.94 60.74 -36.99
CA THR A 62 30.76 60.12 -36.37
C THR A 62 30.51 60.73 -35.01
N GLU A 63 29.27 61.14 -34.72
CA GLU A 63 28.87 61.67 -33.42
C GLU A 63 28.87 60.57 -32.36
N VAL A 64 29.50 60.83 -31.21
CA VAL A 64 29.72 59.81 -30.16
C VAL A 64 29.29 60.27 -28.76
N GLY A 65 28.94 61.55 -28.63
CA GLY A 65 28.46 62.14 -27.39
C GLY A 65 28.31 63.64 -27.51
N GLU A 66 27.92 64.27 -26.40
CA GLU A 66 27.77 65.72 -26.27
C GLU A 66 28.45 66.19 -24.98
N LEU A 67 28.94 67.43 -25.01
CA LEU A 67 29.44 68.16 -23.85
C LEU A 67 28.38 69.17 -23.42
N THR A 68 28.19 69.28 -22.11
CA THR A 68 27.19 70.17 -21.51
C THR A 68 27.69 71.61 -21.50
N ASN A 69 26.79 72.55 -21.78
CA ASN A 69 27.07 73.98 -21.70
C ASN A 69 27.57 74.39 -20.31
N ASN A 70 28.41 75.43 -20.26
CA ASN A 70 29.05 75.95 -19.07
C ASN A 70 29.99 75.01 -18.31
N GLN A 71 30.25 73.80 -18.81
CA GLN A 71 31.21 72.86 -18.22
C GLN A 71 32.60 73.03 -18.83
N VAL A 72 33.62 72.65 -18.04
CA VAL A 72 35.05 72.74 -18.42
C VAL A 72 35.61 71.34 -18.65
N TYR A 73 36.42 71.18 -19.70
CA TYR A 73 36.97 69.89 -20.15
C TYR A 73 38.46 69.97 -20.41
N GLU A 74 39.18 68.88 -20.08
CA GLU A 74 40.62 68.76 -20.37
C GLU A 74 40.83 68.47 -21.86
N ARG A 75 41.72 69.25 -22.46
CA ARG A 75 42.24 69.08 -23.81
C ARG A 75 43.52 68.27 -23.76
N ILE A 76 43.62 67.23 -24.59
CA ILE A 76 44.84 66.43 -24.75
C ILE A 76 45.66 66.81 -25.98
N GLY A 77 45.08 67.56 -26.91
CA GLY A 77 45.75 68.12 -28.09
C GLY A 77 44.83 69.05 -28.88
N SER A 78 45.31 69.64 -29.97
CA SER A 78 44.47 70.50 -30.81
C SER A 78 44.83 70.42 -32.30
N GLN A 79 43.86 70.75 -33.15
CA GLN A 79 44.01 71.00 -34.59
C GLN A 79 43.37 72.35 -34.93
N THR A 80 43.57 72.88 -36.14
CA THR A 80 43.12 74.23 -36.57
C THR A 80 41.71 74.59 -36.07
N ASN A 81 40.73 73.70 -36.25
CA ASN A 81 39.33 73.93 -35.86
C ASN A 81 38.82 73.05 -34.71
N TRP A 82 39.66 72.19 -34.13
CA TRP A 82 39.22 71.13 -33.21
C TRP A 82 40.05 71.07 -31.92
N HIS A 83 39.36 70.91 -30.79
CA HIS A 83 39.93 70.38 -29.56
C HIS A 83 39.91 68.85 -29.61
N LEU A 84 41.02 68.23 -29.19
CA LEU A 84 41.13 66.79 -29.02
C LEU A 84 40.99 66.48 -27.52
N ILE A 85 40.06 65.60 -27.17
CA ILE A 85 39.78 65.19 -25.79
C ILE A 85 39.86 63.68 -25.63
N ASN A 86 40.14 63.22 -24.42
CA ASN A 86 39.98 61.81 -24.09
C ASN A 86 38.49 61.50 -23.95
N PHE A 87 37.92 60.70 -24.84
CA PHE A 87 36.50 60.38 -24.79
C PHE A 87 36.36 58.89 -25.09
N GLY A 88 36.03 58.10 -24.06
CA GLY A 88 36.03 56.64 -24.16
C GLY A 88 37.43 56.07 -24.44
N ASN A 89 37.52 55.14 -25.39
CA ASN A 89 38.78 54.51 -25.80
C ASN A 89 39.46 55.21 -26.99
N LYS A 90 38.96 56.37 -27.43
CA LYS A 90 39.50 57.10 -28.59
C LYS A 90 39.62 58.60 -28.30
N ILE A 91 40.20 59.30 -29.27
CA ILE A 91 40.27 60.76 -29.25
C ILE A 91 38.95 61.32 -29.79
N GLY A 92 38.27 62.09 -28.95
CA GLY A 92 37.08 62.86 -29.32
C GLY A 92 37.48 64.22 -29.90
N PHE A 93 36.77 64.66 -30.94
CA PHE A 93 36.96 65.95 -31.62
C PHE A 93 35.79 66.87 -31.27
N VAL A 94 36.11 68.07 -30.77
CA VAL A 94 35.13 69.10 -30.38
C VAL A 94 35.46 70.42 -31.08
N LYS A 95 34.49 71.09 -31.71
CA LYS A 95 34.76 72.31 -32.48
C LYS A 95 35.22 73.45 -31.57
N LYS A 96 36.30 74.16 -31.94
CA LYS A 96 36.81 75.32 -31.19
C LYS A 96 35.83 76.50 -31.19
N SER A 97 35.05 76.67 -32.26
CA SER A 97 34.16 77.82 -32.48
C SER A 97 33.04 77.96 -31.43
N VAL A 98 32.76 76.92 -30.65
CA VAL A 98 31.69 76.87 -29.63
C VAL A 98 32.24 76.80 -28.20
N THR A 99 33.49 77.24 -28.02
CA THR A 99 34.23 77.12 -26.75
C THR A 99 35.07 78.36 -26.49
N ILE A 100 35.45 78.57 -25.23
CA ILE A 100 36.43 79.59 -24.82
C ILE A 100 37.57 78.94 -24.01
N PRO A 101 38.78 79.52 -23.98
CA PRO A 101 39.87 79.04 -23.12
C PRO A 101 39.46 79.01 -21.63
N SER A 102 40.02 78.07 -20.87
CA SER A 102 39.80 77.96 -19.41
C SER A 102 41.07 77.49 -18.73
N THR A 103 41.24 77.82 -17.44
CA THR A 103 42.36 77.38 -16.60
C THR A 103 42.12 76.01 -15.95
N GLY A 104 40.88 75.50 -15.99
CA GLY A 104 40.54 74.22 -15.35
C GLY A 104 40.26 74.28 -13.86
N ASP A 105 40.36 75.46 -13.23
CA ASP A 105 40.24 75.66 -11.77
C ASP A 105 38.89 75.19 -11.18
N THR A 106 37.85 75.09 -12.01
CA THR A 106 36.52 74.62 -11.60
C THR A 106 36.38 73.10 -11.62
N ILE A 107 37.39 72.35 -12.10
CA ILE A 107 37.34 70.88 -12.16
C ILE A 107 37.84 70.30 -10.82
N ASN A 108 36.92 69.69 -10.05
CA ASN A 108 37.25 69.02 -8.78
C ASN A 108 37.22 67.48 -8.86
N ASN A 109 36.82 66.91 -10.01
CA ASN A 109 36.66 65.48 -10.26
C ASN A 109 37.69 64.89 -11.25
N ASN A 110 38.90 65.47 -11.34
CA ASN A 110 39.98 64.94 -12.18
C ASN A 110 40.48 63.57 -11.67
N ILE A 111 40.73 62.61 -12.58
CA ILE A 111 41.19 61.25 -12.25
C ILE A 111 42.69 61.02 -12.51
N GLY A 112 43.40 61.98 -13.09
CA GLY A 112 44.84 61.87 -13.35
C GLY A 112 45.23 60.70 -14.27
N GLY A 113 44.32 60.24 -15.13
CA GLY A 113 44.52 59.10 -16.04
C GLY A 113 44.33 57.72 -15.42
N GLN A 114 43.89 57.62 -14.16
CA GLN A 114 43.63 56.33 -13.52
C GLN A 114 42.37 55.67 -14.09
N THR A 115 42.52 54.50 -14.70
CA THR A 115 41.40 53.66 -15.14
C THR A 115 41.68 52.20 -14.78
N THR A 116 40.62 51.41 -14.62
CA THR A 116 40.73 49.95 -14.54
C THR A 116 40.86 49.34 -15.93
N LYS A 117 41.12 48.02 -16.01
CA LYS A 117 41.05 47.27 -17.27
C LYS A 117 39.62 47.01 -17.74
N LEU A 118 38.62 47.24 -16.88
CA LEU A 118 37.22 47.00 -17.20
C LEU A 118 36.71 48.07 -18.17
N GLN A 119 36.05 47.60 -19.23
CA GLN A 119 35.41 48.43 -20.23
C GLN A 119 33.90 48.21 -20.15
N ILE A 120 33.12 49.25 -20.43
CA ILE A 120 31.67 49.14 -20.54
C ILE A 120 31.20 49.68 -21.89
N LYS A 121 30.18 49.03 -22.46
CA LYS A 121 29.50 49.45 -23.68
C LYS A 121 28.15 50.07 -23.35
N ILE A 122 27.91 51.28 -23.85
CA ILE A 122 26.67 52.03 -23.65
C ILE A 122 25.53 51.36 -24.44
N LEU A 123 24.44 51.01 -23.75
CA LEU A 123 23.26 50.34 -24.33
C LEU A 123 22.19 51.33 -24.80
N LYS A 124 22.13 52.49 -24.16
CA LYS A 124 21.23 53.61 -24.46
C LYS A 124 21.96 54.91 -24.14
N ASP A 125 21.61 55.98 -24.84
CA ASP A 125 22.18 57.30 -24.58
C ASP A 125 22.11 57.63 -23.08
N ALA A 126 23.21 58.14 -22.53
CA ALA A 126 23.42 58.19 -21.09
C ALA A 126 24.02 59.54 -20.66
N VAL A 127 23.28 60.24 -19.82
CA VAL A 127 23.75 61.45 -19.14
C VAL A 127 24.82 61.09 -18.11
N VAL A 128 25.91 61.86 -18.12
CA VAL A 128 27.06 61.72 -17.23
C VAL A 128 26.98 62.76 -16.12
N LEU A 129 26.94 62.29 -14.88
CA LEU A 129 26.79 63.12 -13.69
C LEU A 129 28.12 63.31 -12.95
N ASP A 130 28.36 64.52 -12.48
CA ASP A 130 29.48 64.84 -11.59
C ASP A 130 29.04 64.76 -10.13
N SER A 131 29.44 63.69 -9.44
CA SER A 131 29.07 63.48 -8.04
C SER A 131 29.69 64.49 -7.07
N LYS A 132 30.75 65.20 -7.46
CA LYS A 132 31.38 66.24 -6.63
C LYS A 132 30.74 67.61 -6.80
N SER A 133 29.85 67.75 -7.78
CA SER A 133 29.15 68.99 -8.12
C SER A 133 27.63 68.83 -7.96
N ASN A 134 27.19 68.12 -6.90
CA ASN A 134 25.77 67.83 -6.64
C ASN A 134 25.04 67.16 -7.83
N TYR A 135 25.70 66.20 -8.49
CA TYR A 135 25.17 65.46 -9.63
C TYR A 135 24.80 66.33 -10.83
N THR A 136 25.50 67.45 -11.06
CA THR A 136 25.34 68.23 -12.28
C THR A 136 25.76 67.43 -13.51
N GLU A 137 25.00 67.58 -14.59
CA GLU A 137 25.31 66.99 -15.89
C GLU A 137 26.56 67.66 -16.49
N PHE A 138 27.46 66.84 -17.02
CA PHE A 138 28.61 67.35 -17.77
C PHE A 138 28.93 66.54 -19.02
N GLY A 139 27.99 65.74 -19.50
CA GLY A 139 28.09 65.16 -20.82
C GLY A 139 26.98 64.16 -21.09
N ASN A 140 26.87 63.77 -22.34
CA ASN A 140 25.96 62.73 -22.80
C ASN A 140 26.73 61.75 -23.67
N LEU A 141 26.55 60.45 -23.45
CA LEU A 141 27.24 59.39 -24.18
C LEU A 141 26.27 58.74 -25.16
N LYS A 142 26.67 58.56 -26.42
CA LYS A 142 25.83 57.84 -27.39
C LYS A 142 25.86 56.32 -27.17
N LYS A 143 24.74 55.67 -27.49
CA LYS A 143 24.61 54.22 -27.57
C LYS A 143 25.68 53.60 -28.47
N GLY A 144 26.22 52.46 -28.05
CA GLY A 144 27.18 51.64 -28.79
C GLY A 144 28.64 51.96 -28.47
N MET A 145 28.91 53.09 -27.82
CA MET A 145 30.26 53.53 -27.47
C MET A 145 30.81 52.78 -26.25
N SER A 146 32.14 52.64 -26.17
CA SER A 146 32.82 51.97 -25.06
C SER A 146 33.67 52.94 -24.24
N TYR A 147 33.61 52.79 -22.91
CA TYR A 147 34.32 53.64 -21.96
C TYR A 147 35.06 52.84 -20.89
N PRO A 148 36.28 53.26 -20.52
CA PRO A 148 37.01 52.65 -19.42
C PRO A 148 36.35 52.99 -18.08
N VAL A 149 36.17 51.98 -17.24
CA VAL A 149 35.65 52.14 -15.89
C VAL A 149 36.78 52.58 -14.96
N VAL A 150 36.51 53.60 -14.16
CA VAL A 150 37.37 54.08 -13.08
C VAL A 150 36.95 53.43 -11.76
N ILE A 151 35.65 53.40 -11.46
CA ILE A 151 35.10 52.82 -10.22
C ILE A 151 33.80 52.07 -10.54
N ASN A 152 33.67 50.83 -10.04
CA ASN A 152 32.47 50.01 -10.16
C ASN A 152 31.70 50.04 -8.82
N GLN A 153 30.54 50.70 -8.77
CA GLN A 153 29.69 50.79 -7.58
C GLN A 153 28.38 50.01 -7.76
N LEU A 154 27.63 49.78 -6.68
CA LEU A 154 26.43 48.94 -6.69
C LEU A 154 25.44 49.32 -7.80
N ASN A 155 25.14 50.61 -7.97
CA ASN A 155 24.16 51.12 -8.93
C ASN A 155 24.74 52.00 -10.05
N TRP A 156 26.04 52.33 -9.99
CA TRP A 156 26.67 53.33 -10.87
C TRP A 156 27.96 52.81 -11.47
N TRP A 157 28.19 53.15 -12.74
CA TRP A 157 29.50 53.09 -13.39
C TRP A 157 30.18 54.45 -13.25
N GLY A 158 31.32 54.49 -12.57
CA GLY A 158 32.24 55.62 -12.63
C GLY A 158 33.17 55.44 -13.83
N ILE A 159 33.11 56.36 -14.80
CA ILE A 159 33.83 56.32 -16.07
C ILE A 159 34.71 57.56 -16.26
N ASN A 160 35.69 57.43 -17.16
CA ASN A 160 36.50 58.56 -17.60
C ASN A 160 35.83 59.30 -18.77
N VAL A 161 35.53 60.58 -18.58
CA VAL A 161 35.07 61.49 -19.64
C VAL A 161 35.97 62.73 -19.61
N SER A 162 36.83 62.88 -20.62
CA SER A 162 37.75 64.01 -20.76
C SER A 162 38.65 64.25 -19.55
N GLY A 163 39.17 63.18 -18.93
CA GLY A 163 40.04 63.26 -17.75
C GLY A 163 39.28 63.47 -16.43
N ARG A 164 37.94 63.50 -16.46
CA ARG A 164 37.06 63.68 -15.30
C ARG A 164 36.32 62.37 -14.97
N LEU A 165 36.10 62.14 -13.67
CA LEU A 165 35.26 61.05 -13.17
C LEU A 165 33.78 61.42 -13.35
N GLY A 166 33.09 60.70 -14.23
CA GLY A 166 31.66 60.82 -14.43
C GLY A 166 30.91 59.57 -14.01
N PHE A 167 29.66 59.71 -13.58
CA PHE A 167 28.82 58.59 -13.18
C PHE A 167 27.63 58.41 -14.13
N ILE A 168 27.40 57.18 -14.57
CA ILE A 168 26.21 56.77 -15.31
C ILE A 168 25.51 55.59 -14.61
N PRO A 169 24.18 55.44 -14.72
CA PRO A 169 23.48 54.30 -14.13
C PRO A 169 23.98 52.97 -14.71
N LYS A 170 24.08 51.93 -13.88
CA LYS A 170 24.46 50.58 -14.36
C LYS A 170 23.52 50.02 -15.43
N SER A 171 22.24 50.44 -15.42
CA SER A 171 21.26 50.03 -16.42
C SER A 171 21.52 50.62 -17.82
N SER A 172 22.36 51.65 -17.93
CA SER A 172 22.68 52.31 -19.21
C SER A 172 23.81 51.64 -19.98
N ALA A 173 24.55 50.70 -19.38
CA ALA A 173 25.72 50.08 -20.00
C ALA A 173 25.96 48.65 -19.52
N ILE A 174 26.69 47.87 -20.31
CA ILE A 174 27.11 46.51 -19.94
C ILE A 174 28.64 46.40 -19.94
N PRO A 175 29.23 45.62 -19.03
CA PRO A 175 30.64 45.23 -19.11
C PRO A 175 30.96 44.54 -20.43
N GLU A 176 32.10 44.89 -21.02
CA GLU A 176 32.65 44.19 -22.18
C GLU A 176 33.48 42.98 -21.73
N PHE A 177 33.25 41.86 -22.40
CA PHE A 177 33.99 40.62 -22.21
C PHE A 177 34.68 40.27 -23.54
N ALA A 178 35.97 40.00 -23.49
CA ALA A 178 36.69 39.45 -24.62
C ALA A 178 36.19 38.02 -24.92
N PRO A 179 36.32 37.55 -26.18
CA PRO A 179 36.02 36.16 -26.52
C PRO A 179 36.80 35.13 -25.69
N SER A 180 37.98 35.51 -25.17
CA SER A 180 38.84 34.67 -24.33
C SER A 180 38.45 34.64 -22.84
N ASP A 181 37.54 35.50 -22.40
CA ASP A 181 37.20 35.62 -20.98
C ASP A 181 36.32 34.44 -20.54
N ASN A 182 36.89 33.38 -19.99
CA ASN A 182 36.11 32.20 -19.60
C ASN A 182 35.41 32.32 -18.24
N TYR A 183 35.66 33.38 -17.48
CA TYR A 183 35.14 33.56 -16.12
C TYR A 183 34.63 34.97 -15.89
N PHE A 184 33.67 35.11 -14.97
CA PHE A 184 33.19 36.40 -14.49
C PHE A 184 33.07 36.41 -12.97
N LYS A 185 33.28 37.58 -12.38
CA LYS A 185 33.00 37.85 -10.97
C LYS A 185 31.68 38.58 -10.84
N VAL A 186 30.86 38.19 -9.87
CA VAL A 186 29.60 38.87 -9.57
C VAL A 186 29.88 40.11 -8.70
N THR A 187 29.41 41.28 -9.12
CA THR A 187 29.67 42.58 -8.46
C THR A 187 28.43 43.24 -7.85
N GLY A 188 27.27 42.60 -8.00
CA GLY A 188 25.99 42.98 -7.39
C GLY A 188 24.99 41.84 -7.51
N GLU A 189 23.79 41.97 -6.95
CA GLU A 189 22.77 40.91 -6.98
C GLU A 189 22.56 40.36 -8.40
N ASN A 190 22.60 39.03 -8.53
CA ASN A 190 22.48 38.37 -9.82
C ASN A 190 21.75 37.04 -9.67
N ASP A 191 20.53 37.02 -10.18
CA ASP A 191 19.71 35.82 -10.25
C ASP A 191 20.10 34.99 -11.47
N VAL A 192 19.90 33.68 -11.35
CA VAL A 192 20.03 32.72 -12.44
C VAL A 192 18.65 32.42 -12.98
N TYR A 193 18.48 32.42 -14.30
CA TYR A 193 17.21 32.15 -14.96
C TYR A 193 17.31 30.97 -15.92
N HIS A 194 16.26 30.15 -16.03
CA HIS A 194 16.08 29.23 -17.16
C HIS A 194 15.11 29.85 -18.18
N ASN A 195 15.33 29.56 -19.46
CA ASN A 195 14.50 30.09 -20.54
C ASN A 195 13.41 29.07 -20.90
N THR A 196 12.20 29.28 -20.40
CA THR A 196 11.05 28.38 -20.58
C THR A 196 10.13 28.88 -21.70
N ALA A 197 9.13 28.08 -22.09
CA ALA A 197 8.09 28.51 -23.03
C ALA A 197 7.34 29.79 -22.58
N ASN A 198 7.28 30.04 -21.26
CA ASN A 198 6.63 31.19 -20.65
C ASN A 198 7.60 32.36 -20.35
N GLY A 199 8.85 32.28 -20.84
CA GLY A 199 9.90 33.27 -20.62
C GLY A 199 10.92 32.87 -19.55
N PHE A 200 11.65 33.86 -19.03
CA PHE A 200 12.73 33.64 -18.05
C PHE A 200 12.19 33.40 -16.64
N GLU A 201 12.32 32.18 -16.14
CA GLU A 201 12.00 31.83 -14.76
C GLU A 201 13.24 31.90 -13.87
N LYS A 202 13.15 32.53 -12.70
CA LYS A 202 14.22 32.53 -11.71
C LYS A 202 14.38 31.12 -11.12
N VAL A 203 15.59 30.57 -11.19
CA VAL A 203 15.95 29.22 -10.76
C VAL A 203 17.08 29.20 -9.71
N GLY A 204 17.67 30.35 -9.43
CA GLY A 204 18.65 30.45 -8.36
C GLY A 204 19.23 31.85 -8.26
N SER A 205 20.30 31.97 -7.49
CA SER A 205 21.09 33.20 -7.40
C SER A 205 22.57 32.90 -7.24
N LEU A 206 23.40 33.85 -7.67
CA LEU A 206 24.85 33.84 -7.48
C LEU A 206 25.24 34.86 -6.40
N LYS A 207 26.25 34.54 -5.59
CA LYS A 207 26.69 35.42 -4.50
C LYS A 207 27.68 36.47 -4.98
N VAL A 208 27.51 37.69 -4.47
CA VAL A 208 28.39 38.82 -4.75
C VAL A 208 29.82 38.50 -4.30
N GLY A 209 30.80 38.89 -5.11
CA GLY A 209 32.22 38.68 -4.85
C GLY A 209 32.77 37.33 -5.35
N GLN A 210 31.91 36.37 -5.65
CA GLN A 210 32.30 35.05 -6.14
C GLN A 210 32.54 35.04 -7.66
N VAL A 211 33.36 34.07 -8.11
CA VAL A 211 33.74 33.88 -9.52
C VAL A 211 33.13 32.59 -10.07
N TYR A 212 32.69 32.65 -11.32
CA TYR A 212 31.94 31.59 -12.01
C TYR A 212 32.45 31.40 -13.42
N GLN A 213 32.36 30.15 -13.92
CA GLN A 213 32.77 29.80 -15.27
C GLN A 213 31.63 30.04 -16.27
N ARG A 214 31.97 30.63 -17.41
CA ARG A 214 31.05 30.81 -18.54
C ARG A 214 31.03 29.53 -19.36
N ALA A 215 29.84 28.99 -19.57
CA ALA A 215 29.61 27.93 -20.55
C ALA A 215 29.43 28.52 -21.96
N ALA A 216 28.74 29.67 -22.07
CA ALA A 216 28.59 30.38 -23.34
C ALA A 216 28.32 31.88 -23.16
N ASP A 217 28.36 32.61 -24.28
CA ASP A 217 28.05 34.03 -24.36
C ASP A 217 26.77 34.34 -25.14
N ARG A 218 26.00 35.32 -24.65
CA ARG A 218 24.94 36.00 -25.38
C ARG A 218 25.01 37.50 -25.08
N THR A 219 24.42 38.33 -25.95
CA THR A 219 24.55 39.80 -25.92
C THR A 219 24.51 40.40 -24.51
N ASN A 220 23.47 40.10 -23.72
CA ASN A 220 23.28 40.64 -22.35
C ASN A 220 23.45 39.60 -21.22
N TRP A 221 23.80 38.36 -21.56
CA TRP A 221 23.76 37.22 -20.64
C TRP A 221 25.03 36.39 -20.69
N HIS A 222 25.50 35.97 -19.52
CA HIS A 222 26.35 34.80 -19.38
C HIS A 222 25.47 33.56 -19.33
N LEU A 223 25.85 32.49 -20.03
CA LEU A 223 25.27 31.17 -19.84
C LEU A 223 26.22 30.36 -18.98
N ILE A 224 25.69 29.70 -17.96
CA ILE A 224 26.43 28.87 -17.00
C ILE A 224 25.80 27.49 -16.88
N GLU A 225 26.58 26.48 -16.53
CA GLU A 225 26.03 25.18 -16.13
C GLU A 225 25.24 25.34 -14.81
N PHE A 226 23.96 24.99 -14.80
CA PHE A 226 23.11 25.18 -13.62
C PHE A 226 21.96 24.17 -13.60
N GLY A 227 22.18 23.04 -12.93
CA GLY A 227 21.30 21.87 -13.03
C GLY A 227 21.55 21.12 -14.35
N ASP A 228 20.48 20.65 -14.99
CA ASP A 228 20.54 19.97 -16.30
C ASP A 228 20.54 20.93 -17.50
N GLU A 229 20.32 22.22 -17.26
CA GLU A 229 20.17 23.22 -18.31
C GLU A 229 21.18 24.38 -18.14
N LEU A 230 21.26 25.23 -19.17
CA LEU A 230 22.06 26.45 -19.11
C LEU A 230 21.30 27.55 -18.37
N GLY A 231 21.88 28.02 -17.27
CA GLY A 231 21.42 29.18 -16.51
C GLY A 231 21.84 30.50 -17.16
N TYR A 232 20.91 31.43 -17.31
CA TYR A 232 21.11 32.78 -17.83
C TYR A 232 21.38 33.75 -16.69
N VAL A 233 22.52 34.44 -16.73
CA VAL A 233 22.98 35.39 -15.70
C VAL A 233 23.27 36.74 -16.34
N LYS A 234 22.79 37.86 -15.78
CA LYS A 234 22.89 39.17 -16.43
C LYS A 234 24.32 39.71 -16.37
N LYS A 235 24.88 40.17 -17.50
CA LYS A 235 26.23 40.76 -17.58
C LYS A 235 26.39 42.07 -16.80
N ARG A 236 25.33 42.86 -16.66
CA ARG A 236 25.42 44.22 -16.07
C ARG A 236 25.95 44.27 -14.64
N ASN A 237 25.86 43.17 -13.89
CA ASN A 237 26.30 43.05 -12.50
C ASN A 237 27.52 42.11 -12.37
N THR A 238 28.34 42.05 -13.42
CA THR A 238 29.54 41.18 -13.45
C THR A 238 30.76 41.94 -13.97
N GLU A 239 31.93 41.33 -13.88
CA GLU A 239 33.16 41.81 -14.53
C GLU A 239 34.03 40.61 -14.96
N PRO A 240 34.89 40.75 -15.99
CA PRO A 240 35.83 39.69 -16.37
C PRO A 240 36.72 39.26 -15.20
N ALA A 241 36.95 37.96 -15.09
CA ALA A 241 37.72 37.37 -14.00
C ALA A 241 38.59 36.19 -14.51
N SER A 242 39.38 35.62 -13.60
CA SER A 242 40.16 34.39 -13.84
C SER A 242 39.76 33.30 -12.83
N SER A 243 40.10 32.05 -13.15
CA SER A 243 39.89 30.89 -12.27
C SER A 243 40.73 30.91 -10.98
N GLN A 244 41.69 31.83 -10.83
CA GLN A 244 42.71 31.80 -9.77
C GLN A 244 42.13 31.78 -8.34
N SER A 245 40.95 32.36 -8.14
CA SER A 245 40.27 32.39 -6.84
C SER A 245 39.41 31.15 -6.55
N ILE A 246 39.16 30.31 -7.56
CA ILE A 246 38.26 29.16 -7.45
C ILE A 246 39.05 27.92 -7.07
N LYS A 247 38.81 27.40 -5.86
CA LYS A 247 39.50 26.19 -5.35
C LYS A 247 38.73 24.90 -5.60
N ASN A 248 37.44 24.99 -5.89
CA ASN A 248 36.52 23.88 -6.05
C ASN A 248 36.12 23.65 -7.52
N LEU A 249 36.98 23.98 -8.49
CA LEU A 249 36.72 23.70 -9.91
C LEU A 249 36.68 22.19 -10.17
N ILE A 250 35.73 21.78 -11.02
CA ILE A 250 35.61 20.42 -11.52
C ILE A 250 36.18 20.39 -12.94
N THR A 251 37.19 19.56 -13.18
CA THR A 251 37.80 19.38 -14.51
C THR A 251 37.11 18.28 -15.32
N SER A 252 36.52 17.28 -14.65
CA SER A 252 35.72 16.22 -15.26
C SER A 252 34.72 15.69 -14.23
N PRO A 253 33.46 16.16 -14.23
CA PRO A 253 32.46 15.70 -13.28
C PRO A 253 32.14 14.22 -13.55
N GLN A 254 32.24 13.39 -12.51
CA GLN A 254 31.76 12.02 -12.53
C GLN A 254 30.37 12.00 -11.92
N TYR A 255 29.34 11.93 -12.77
CA TYR A 255 27.96 11.83 -12.30
C TYR A 255 27.62 10.38 -11.98
N ASN A 256 26.89 10.14 -10.89
CA ASN A 256 26.46 8.79 -10.52
C ASN A 256 25.23 8.28 -11.31
N GLY A 257 24.77 9.05 -12.31
CA GLY A 257 23.59 8.76 -13.12
C GLY A 257 22.24 9.16 -12.48
N ARG A 258 22.24 9.69 -11.24
CA ARG A 258 21.04 10.12 -10.52
C ARG A 258 20.97 11.63 -10.39
N LYS A 259 19.77 12.09 -10.09
CA LYS A 259 19.46 13.50 -9.84
C LYS A 259 18.84 13.70 -8.46
N LEU A 260 18.92 14.94 -7.99
CA LEU A 260 18.28 15.45 -6.79
C LEU A 260 17.18 16.42 -7.17
N VAL A 261 16.03 16.35 -6.49
CA VAL A 261 15.02 17.40 -6.52
C VAL A 261 15.06 18.16 -5.21
N PHE A 262 15.33 19.47 -5.25
CA PHE A 262 15.36 20.29 -4.05
C PHE A 262 13.98 20.42 -3.41
N SER A 263 13.86 20.12 -2.11
CA SER A 263 12.61 20.25 -1.35
C SER A 263 12.39 21.67 -0.81
N GLU A 264 13.44 22.49 -0.77
CA GLU A 264 13.47 23.88 -0.33
C GLU A 264 14.54 24.70 -1.07
N ASP A 265 14.43 26.03 -1.05
CA ASP A 265 15.48 26.92 -1.55
C ASP A 265 16.74 26.75 -0.72
N THR A 266 17.85 26.35 -1.35
CA THR A 266 19.02 25.83 -0.64
C THR A 266 20.30 26.54 -1.06
N GLU A 267 21.03 27.04 -0.07
CA GLU A 267 22.37 27.61 -0.27
C GLU A 267 23.38 26.53 -0.65
N VAL A 268 24.19 26.81 -1.67
CA VAL A 268 25.23 25.92 -2.18
C VAL A 268 26.58 26.36 -1.62
N LEU A 269 27.23 25.46 -0.88
CA LEU A 269 28.42 25.78 -0.08
C LEU A 269 29.72 25.30 -0.74
N ASP A 270 30.75 26.13 -0.65
CA ASP A 270 32.13 25.78 -0.98
C ASP A 270 32.87 25.30 0.28
N THR A 271 33.13 23.99 0.35
CA THR A 271 33.79 23.37 1.52
C THR A 271 35.31 23.61 1.54
N LYS A 272 35.93 24.00 0.41
CA LYS A 272 37.37 24.32 0.35
C LYS A 272 37.70 25.70 0.91
N ASN A 273 36.67 26.52 1.14
CA ASN A 273 36.76 27.86 1.72
C ASN A 273 35.86 28.00 2.96
N GLY A 274 35.86 26.99 3.84
CA GLY A 274 35.20 27.09 5.16
C GLY A 274 33.67 27.16 5.09
N TYR A 275 33.04 26.43 4.16
CA TYR A 275 31.58 26.40 3.97
C TYR A 275 30.98 27.76 3.59
N THR A 276 31.70 28.54 2.78
CA THR A 276 31.19 29.82 2.28
C THR A 276 30.14 29.56 1.20
N SER A 277 28.98 30.21 1.29
CA SER A 277 27.99 30.17 0.20
C SER A 277 28.54 30.83 -1.06
N PHE A 278 28.33 30.18 -2.20
CA PHE A 278 28.61 30.76 -3.51
C PHE A 278 27.42 30.66 -4.47
N GLY A 279 26.24 30.28 -4.01
CA GLY A 279 25.05 30.26 -4.85
C GLY A 279 23.85 29.70 -4.11
N GLN A 280 22.70 29.72 -4.75
CA GLN A 280 21.47 29.16 -4.21
C GLN A 280 20.73 28.41 -5.31
N ALA A 281 20.31 27.18 -5.02
CA ALA A 281 19.41 26.40 -5.85
C ALA A 281 17.96 26.60 -5.36
N LYS A 282 17.02 26.79 -6.29
CA LYS A 282 15.60 26.95 -5.96
C LYS A 282 14.92 25.59 -5.74
N LYS A 283 13.92 25.57 -4.86
CA LYS A 283 13.02 24.43 -4.65
C LYS A 283 12.44 23.93 -5.97
N GLY A 284 12.34 22.61 -6.10
CA GLY A 284 11.74 21.90 -7.23
C GLY A 284 12.70 21.65 -8.40
N LEU A 285 13.91 22.22 -8.38
CA LEU A 285 14.87 22.01 -9.46
C LEU A 285 15.63 20.70 -9.33
N GLU A 286 15.94 20.14 -10.50
CA GLU A 286 16.74 18.93 -10.65
C GLU A 286 18.23 19.24 -10.80
N TYR A 287 19.07 18.49 -10.08
CA TYR A 287 20.52 18.56 -10.21
C TYR A 287 21.15 17.16 -10.30
N PRO A 288 22.02 16.91 -11.29
CA PRO A 288 22.87 15.72 -11.30
C PRO A 288 23.74 15.62 -10.04
N ILE A 289 23.85 14.42 -9.50
CA ILE A 289 24.72 14.16 -8.34
C ILE A 289 26.14 13.90 -8.83
N VAL A 290 27.07 14.73 -8.37
CA VAL A 290 28.51 14.55 -8.60
C VAL A 290 29.12 13.64 -7.53
N ILE A 291 28.74 13.81 -6.27
CA ILE A 291 29.23 12.98 -5.16
C ILE A 291 28.22 12.90 -4.01
N SER A 292 28.16 11.76 -3.33
CA SER A 292 27.33 11.52 -2.14
C SER A 292 28.22 11.27 -0.94
N GLN A 293 28.06 12.06 0.13
CA GLN A 293 28.75 11.90 1.42
C GLN A 293 27.72 11.73 2.54
N SER A 294 28.13 11.33 3.76
CA SER A 294 27.21 10.96 4.84
C SER A 294 26.09 11.98 5.10
N ASN A 295 26.40 13.29 5.09
CA ASN A 295 25.43 14.36 5.36
C ASN A 295 25.23 15.36 4.21
N TRP A 296 25.97 15.20 3.11
CA TRP A 296 26.02 16.19 2.04
C TRP A 296 25.87 15.57 0.67
N TRP A 297 25.12 16.25 -0.20
CA TRP A 297 25.14 16.04 -1.64
C TRP A 297 26.12 17.02 -2.29
N GLY A 298 26.93 16.54 -3.22
CA GLY A 298 27.77 17.37 -4.07
C GLY A 298 27.14 17.54 -5.45
N ILE A 299 26.94 18.79 -5.86
CA ILE A 299 26.35 19.19 -7.14
C ILE A 299 27.31 20.09 -7.92
N ASN A 300 27.15 20.15 -9.24
CA ASN A 300 27.87 21.09 -10.09
C ASN A 300 27.09 22.41 -10.24
N VAL A 301 27.73 23.54 -9.92
CA VAL A 301 27.22 24.88 -10.18
C VAL A 301 28.29 25.65 -10.94
N SER A 302 28.11 25.87 -12.23
CA SER A 302 29.00 26.65 -13.09
C SER A 302 30.46 26.14 -13.05
N GLY A 303 30.63 24.82 -13.22
CA GLY A 303 31.93 24.15 -13.20
C GLY A 303 32.55 24.02 -11.80
N ARG A 304 31.80 24.33 -10.73
CA ARG A 304 32.27 24.27 -9.34
C ARG A 304 31.53 23.19 -8.55
N LEU A 305 32.28 22.42 -7.76
CA LEU A 305 31.70 21.45 -6.83
C LEU A 305 31.15 22.17 -5.60
N GLY A 306 29.82 22.23 -5.52
CA GLY A 306 29.09 22.78 -4.39
C GLY A 306 28.45 21.69 -3.54
N PHE A 307 28.31 21.94 -2.24
CA PHE A 307 27.70 21.01 -1.31
C PHE A 307 26.40 21.56 -0.74
N VAL A 308 25.37 20.70 -0.66
CA VAL A 308 24.07 20.97 -0.05
C VAL A 308 23.71 19.88 0.97
N PRO A 309 22.98 20.19 2.06
CA PRO A 309 22.61 19.18 3.05
C PRO A 309 21.72 18.08 2.45
N LYS A 310 21.88 16.82 2.86
CA LYS A 310 21.05 15.73 2.32
C LYS A 310 19.55 15.93 2.50
N LYS A 311 19.14 16.52 3.63
CA LYS A 311 17.73 16.82 3.94
C LYS A 311 17.07 17.85 3.01
N ALA A 312 17.86 18.63 2.27
CA ALA A 312 17.38 19.73 1.44
C ALA A 312 16.93 19.27 0.04
N ALA A 313 17.16 18.00 -0.30
CA ALA A 313 16.78 17.43 -1.58
C ALA A 313 16.50 15.93 -1.50
N VAL A 314 15.62 15.44 -2.37
CA VAL A 314 15.27 14.02 -2.51
C VAL A 314 16.01 13.44 -3.71
N GLU A 315 16.67 12.31 -3.52
CA GLU A 315 17.32 11.55 -4.60
C GLU A 315 16.27 10.81 -5.42
N GLN A 316 16.33 10.94 -6.75
CA GLN A 316 15.37 10.29 -7.64
C GLN A 316 15.70 8.80 -7.82
N PHE A 317 14.63 8.00 -7.86
CA PHE A 317 14.70 6.60 -8.22
C PHE A 317 14.95 6.42 -9.72
N LEU A 318 15.82 5.47 -10.05
CA LEU A 318 16.01 4.98 -11.41
C LEU A 318 15.06 3.82 -11.67
N GLU A 319 14.70 3.59 -12.94
CA GLU A 319 13.90 2.41 -13.31
C GLU A 319 14.59 1.10 -12.92
N SER A 320 15.92 1.07 -12.98
CA SER A 320 16.76 -0.07 -12.62
C SER A 320 16.82 -0.36 -11.11
N ASP A 321 16.30 0.53 -10.25
CA ASP A 321 16.36 0.35 -8.80
C ASP A 321 15.55 -0.84 -8.33
N GLN A 322 16.25 -1.76 -7.66
CA GLN A 322 15.70 -3.01 -7.15
C GLN A 322 15.29 -2.94 -5.67
N TYR A 323 15.70 -1.90 -4.93
CA TYR A 323 15.41 -1.76 -3.51
C TYR A 323 15.13 -0.29 -3.14
N PHE A 324 14.39 -0.11 -2.07
CA PHE A 324 14.22 1.18 -1.40
C PHE A 324 14.31 1.00 0.11
N LYS A 325 14.61 2.10 0.80
CA LYS A 325 14.62 2.19 2.26
C LYS A 325 13.56 3.17 2.72
N VAL A 326 12.85 2.82 3.80
CA VAL A 326 11.80 3.67 4.39
C VAL A 326 12.42 4.81 5.19
N THR A 327 11.99 6.05 4.96
CA THR A 327 12.51 7.25 5.65
C THR A 327 11.58 7.78 6.73
N ASP A 328 10.26 7.61 6.56
CA ASP A 328 9.24 7.98 7.53
C ASP A 328 9.13 6.96 8.66
N ASN A 329 8.55 7.36 9.81
CA ASN A 329 8.40 6.48 10.98
C ASN A 329 7.63 5.19 10.65
N LYS A 330 6.60 5.33 9.82
CA LYS A 330 5.81 4.26 9.21
C LYS A 330 5.35 4.72 7.82
N THR A 331 5.38 3.81 6.85
CA THR A 331 4.87 4.06 5.51
C THR A 331 3.80 3.03 5.16
N ASP A 332 2.60 3.50 4.84
CA ASP A 332 1.46 2.64 4.54
C ASP A 332 1.67 1.83 3.26
N VAL A 333 1.13 0.61 3.27
CA VAL A 333 1.07 -0.29 2.10
C VAL A 333 -0.39 -0.48 1.71
N TYR A 334 -0.69 -0.29 0.42
CA TYR A 334 -2.04 -0.41 -0.10
C TYR A 334 -2.16 -1.54 -1.13
N HIS A 335 -3.33 -2.18 -1.19
CA HIS A 335 -3.76 -2.95 -2.35
C HIS A 335 -4.71 -2.13 -3.20
N LYS A 336 -4.53 -2.19 -4.52
CA LYS A 336 -5.48 -1.61 -5.49
C LYS A 336 -6.66 -2.56 -5.68
N THR A 337 -7.88 -2.05 -5.51
CA THR A 337 -9.15 -2.76 -5.66
C THR A 337 -10.08 -2.02 -6.62
N SER A 338 -11.20 -2.61 -7.00
CA SER A 338 -12.23 -1.94 -7.82
C SER A 338 -12.83 -0.71 -7.14
N SER A 339 -12.81 -0.64 -5.79
CA SER A 339 -13.30 0.49 -4.99
C SER A 339 -12.21 1.48 -4.59
N GLY A 340 -10.97 1.30 -5.06
CA GLY A 340 -9.83 2.18 -4.75
C GLY A 340 -8.71 1.50 -3.97
N LEU A 341 -7.88 2.30 -3.31
CA LEU A 341 -6.75 1.83 -2.49
C LEU A 341 -7.23 1.43 -1.09
N VAL A 342 -6.96 0.19 -0.69
CA VAL A 342 -7.26 -0.34 0.65
C VAL A 342 -5.95 -0.56 1.38
N LYS A 343 -5.80 0.02 2.57
CA LYS A 343 -4.62 -0.17 3.41
C LYS A 343 -4.57 -1.61 3.90
N VAL A 344 -3.41 -2.24 3.76
CA VAL A 344 -3.17 -3.66 4.14
C VAL A 344 -1.96 -3.84 5.06
N GLY A 345 -1.23 -2.77 5.34
CA GLY A 345 -0.15 -2.80 6.33
C GLY A 345 0.64 -1.50 6.37
N ASP A 346 1.76 -1.53 7.09
CA ASP A 346 2.77 -0.48 7.10
C ASP A 346 4.19 -1.04 7.12
N LEU A 347 5.15 -0.28 6.60
CA LEU A 347 6.58 -0.58 6.63
C LEU A 347 7.28 0.29 7.66
N SER A 348 8.20 -0.31 8.43
CA SER A 348 8.93 0.38 9.50
C SER A 348 10.07 1.25 8.97
N LYS A 349 10.32 2.39 9.63
CA LYS A 349 11.47 3.28 9.35
C LYS A 349 12.81 2.57 9.29
N GLY A 350 13.63 2.97 8.32
CA GLY A 350 15.01 2.51 8.16
C GLY A 350 15.12 1.09 7.62
N GLN A 351 13.99 0.40 7.38
CA GLN A 351 13.98 -0.93 6.80
C GLN A 351 14.00 -0.87 5.27
N GLU A 352 14.61 -1.90 4.68
CA GLU A 352 14.75 -2.04 3.23
C GLU A 352 13.85 -3.14 2.69
N PHE A 353 13.33 -2.92 1.49
CA PHE A 353 12.44 -3.84 0.78
C PHE A 353 12.79 -3.89 -0.70
N ARG A 354 12.62 -5.09 -1.28
CA ARG A 354 12.76 -5.30 -2.72
C ARG A 354 11.58 -4.65 -3.44
N ARG A 355 11.94 -3.83 -4.41
CA ARG A 355 11.04 -3.21 -5.39
C ARG A 355 10.88 -4.15 -6.57
N LEU A 356 9.63 -4.43 -6.95
CA LEU A 356 9.29 -5.17 -8.18
C LEU A 356 9.11 -4.23 -9.38
N GLY A 357 8.77 -2.97 -9.11
CA GLY A 357 8.54 -1.94 -10.11
C GLY A 357 8.01 -0.66 -9.48
N GLY A 358 7.44 0.23 -10.28
CA GLY A 358 6.76 1.41 -9.76
C GLY A 358 5.96 2.14 -10.84
N GLU A 359 4.97 2.88 -10.40
CA GLU A 359 4.04 3.67 -11.22
C GLU A 359 4.03 5.09 -10.65
N GLU A 360 4.27 6.13 -11.44
CA GLU A 360 4.25 7.55 -11.00
C GLU A 360 4.94 7.76 -9.63
N ASP A 361 4.15 7.92 -8.57
CA ASP A 361 4.58 8.17 -7.19
C ASP A 361 4.69 6.92 -6.31
N TRP A 362 4.47 5.72 -6.84
CA TRP A 362 4.37 4.46 -6.10
C TRP A 362 5.48 3.46 -6.44
N HIS A 363 5.97 2.78 -5.42
CA HIS A 363 6.67 1.50 -5.54
C HIS A 363 5.67 0.36 -5.53
N LEU A 364 5.98 -0.69 -6.30
CA LEU A 364 5.27 -1.96 -6.27
C LEU A 364 6.15 -3.00 -5.57
N ILE A 365 5.58 -3.69 -4.58
CA ILE A 365 6.25 -4.77 -3.83
C ILE A 365 5.38 -6.02 -3.77
N ASP A 366 6.01 -7.18 -3.55
CA ASP A 366 5.29 -8.39 -3.16
C ASP A 366 4.68 -8.18 -1.76
N PHE A 367 3.35 -8.24 -1.62
CA PHE A 367 2.72 -8.02 -0.31
C PHE A 367 1.47 -8.88 -0.15
N GLY A 368 1.68 -10.16 0.14
CA GLY A 368 0.62 -11.14 0.31
C GLY A 368 0.18 -11.73 -1.03
N GLU A 369 -1.11 -11.66 -1.33
CA GLU A 369 -1.66 -12.21 -2.59
C GLU A 369 -1.60 -11.25 -3.78
N LYS A 370 -1.25 -9.99 -3.53
CA LYS A 370 -1.29 -8.90 -4.53
C LYS A 370 -0.05 -8.02 -4.41
N LEU A 371 0.16 -7.18 -5.42
CA LEU A 371 1.16 -6.11 -5.34
C LEU A 371 0.74 -5.07 -4.30
N GLY A 372 1.67 -4.78 -3.39
CA GLY A 372 1.57 -3.67 -2.45
C GLY A 372 2.08 -2.37 -3.07
N TYR A 373 1.33 -1.29 -2.88
CA TYR A 373 1.65 0.06 -3.33
C TYR A 373 2.19 0.86 -2.15
N VAL A 374 3.40 1.41 -2.30
CA VAL A 374 4.11 2.20 -1.26
C VAL A 374 4.55 3.54 -1.85
N ILE A 375 4.28 4.66 -1.19
CA ILE A 375 4.59 5.99 -1.73
C ILE A 375 6.11 6.24 -1.79
N LYS A 376 6.63 6.71 -2.93
CA LYS A 376 8.05 7.02 -3.17
C LYS A 376 8.56 8.19 -2.33
N SER A 377 7.69 9.15 -2.00
CA SER A 377 8.08 10.34 -1.22
C SER A 377 8.47 10.01 0.22
N ALA A 378 8.08 8.84 0.73
CA ALA A 378 8.40 8.35 2.07
C ALA A 378 9.56 7.32 2.07
N THR A 379 10.34 7.29 1.00
CA THR A 379 11.44 6.32 0.79
C THR A 379 12.67 6.98 0.14
N GLU A 380 13.78 6.26 0.12
CA GLU A 380 15.01 6.61 -0.60
C GLU A 380 15.60 5.39 -1.34
N PRO A 381 16.34 5.56 -2.45
CA PRO A 381 17.04 4.47 -3.11
C PRO A 381 17.98 3.71 -2.16
N SER A 382 18.04 2.39 -2.32
CA SER A 382 18.91 1.51 -1.51
C SER A 382 19.54 0.41 -2.37
N ASP A 383 20.64 -0.17 -1.88
CA ASP A 383 21.30 -1.34 -2.44
C ASP A 383 20.79 -2.68 -1.86
N GLY A 384 19.89 -2.62 -0.87
CA GLY A 384 19.30 -3.79 -0.21
C GLY A 384 20.23 -4.53 0.75
N ASN A 385 21.39 -3.95 1.12
CA ASN A 385 22.40 -4.62 1.93
C ASN A 385 21.93 -4.98 3.35
N LEU A 386 20.86 -4.36 3.87
CA LEU A 386 20.28 -4.70 5.17
C LEU A 386 19.42 -5.97 5.13
N ILE A 387 19.01 -6.43 3.94
CA ILE A 387 18.17 -7.63 3.80
C ILE A 387 19.06 -8.87 3.92
N LYS A 388 18.97 -9.58 5.04
CA LYS A 388 19.72 -10.84 5.29
C LYS A 388 18.86 -12.10 5.13
N ASN A 389 17.55 -11.93 5.23
CA ASN A 389 16.51 -12.96 5.24
C ASN A 389 15.68 -12.89 3.96
N THR A 390 16.31 -13.13 2.81
CA THR A 390 15.59 -13.18 1.52
C THR A 390 14.67 -14.40 1.45
N ALA A 391 13.61 -14.32 0.64
CA ALA A 391 12.73 -15.44 0.35
C ALA A 391 13.51 -16.66 -0.13
N LEU A 392 13.68 -17.64 0.77
CA LEU A 392 14.18 -18.97 0.44
C LEU A 392 13.12 -19.66 -0.44
N ASN A 393 13.56 -20.36 -1.48
CA ASN A 393 12.77 -21.12 -2.45
C ASN A 393 11.79 -22.12 -1.81
N SER A 394 10.72 -21.62 -1.17
CA SER A 394 9.78 -22.43 -0.39
C SER A 394 8.38 -22.17 -0.89
N SER A 395 7.90 -23.14 -1.66
CA SER A 395 6.59 -23.18 -2.31
C SER A 395 5.57 -23.84 -1.38
N THR A 396 5.30 -23.27 -0.20
CA THR A 396 4.15 -23.78 0.57
C THR A 396 2.86 -23.19 -0.01
N VAL A 397 1.82 -24.03 -0.13
CA VAL A 397 0.47 -23.61 -0.55
C VAL A 397 -0.31 -23.01 0.62
N THR A 398 0.26 -23.05 1.83
CA THR A 398 -0.40 -22.60 3.05
C THR A 398 -0.53 -21.09 3.05
N LYS A 399 -1.76 -20.62 3.29
CA LYS A 399 -2.09 -19.21 3.43
C LYS A 399 -2.57 -18.95 4.85
N VAL A 400 -2.25 -17.76 5.33
CA VAL A 400 -2.69 -17.26 6.63
C VAL A 400 -3.51 -16.00 6.44
N LYS A 401 -4.64 -15.91 7.13
CA LYS A 401 -5.46 -14.70 7.20
C LYS A 401 -5.26 -14.05 8.56
N ILE A 402 -4.82 -12.80 8.57
CA ILE A 402 -4.54 -12.03 9.78
C ILE A 402 -5.87 -11.69 10.48
N ILE A 403 -6.00 -12.00 11.78
CA ILE A 403 -7.25 -11.76 12.55
C ILE A 403 -7.21 -10.47 13.38
N GLN A 404 -6.01 -9.93 13.60
CA GLN A 404 -5.74 -8.66 14.25
C GLN A 404 -4.40 -8.11 13.76
N ASP A 405 -4.19 -6.80 13.78
CA ASP A 405 -2.95 -6.18 13.33
C ASP A 405 -1.72 -6.87 13.95
N ALA A 406 -0.81 -7.34 13.09
CA ALA A 406 0.28 -8.21 13.47
C ALA A 406 1.63 -7.58 13.10
N THR A 407 2.51 -7.38 14.09
CA THR A 407 3.87 -6.94 13.80
C THR A 407 4.68 -8.11 13.24
N LEU A 408 5.24 -7.92 12.05
CA LEU A 408 6.16 -8.83 11.41
C LEU A 408 7.58 -8.53 11.88
N PHE A 409 8.26 -9.54 12.42
CA PHE A 409 9.61 -9.42 12.96
C PHE A 409 10.65 -10.11 12.09
N ASP A 410 11.84 -9.52 12.04
CA ASP A 410 13.07 -10.13 11.55
C ASP A 410 13.95 -10.52 12.75
N ASN A 411 14.56 -11.71 12.72
CA ASN A 411 15.49 -12.21 13.74
C ASN A 411 16.88 -12.56 13.20
N SER A 412 17.23 -12.14 11.98
CA SER A 412 18.52 -12.42 11.35
C SER A 412 19.73 -11.85 12.11
N SER A 413 19.51 -10.84 12.96
CA SER A 413 20.52 -10.26 13.86
C SER A 413 20.63 -10.98 15.22
N GLY A 414 19.78 -11.98 15.49
CA GLY A 414 19.59 -12.59 16.81
C GLY A 414 18.63 -11.82 17.73
N SER A 415 18.20 -10.61 17.37
CA SER A 415 17.16 -9.82 18.07
C SER A 415 15.92 -9.67 17.21
N TYR A 416 14.74 -9.52 17.82
CA TYR A 416 13.48 -9.32 17.09
C TYR A 416 13.33 -7.85 16.69
N ILE A 417 13.53 -7.58 15.41
CA ILE A 417 13.45 -6.23 14.81
C ILE A 417 12.11 -6.12 14.07
N PRO A 418 11.24 -5.16 14.40
CA PRO A 418 9.98 -4.97 13.69
C PRO A 418 10.23 -4.41 12.29
N ILE A 419 9.71 -5.07 11.25
CA ILE A 419 9.92 -4.67 9.87
C ILE A 419 8.66 -4.14 9.19
N SER A 420 7.49 -4.63 9.60
CA SER A 420 6.20 -4.21 9.05
C SER A 420 5.08 -4.54 10.04
N VAL A 421 3.93 -3.88 9.90
CA VAL A 421 2.67 -4.33 10.50
C VAL A 421 1.75 -4.81 9.39
N LEU A 422 1.19 -6.00 9.56
CA LEU A 422 0.21 -6.61 8.66
C LEU A 422 -1.18 -6.31 9.20
N SER A 423 -2.05 -5.72 8.38
CA SER A 423 -3.40 -5.34 8.82
C SER A 423 -4.32 -6.54 8.96
N LYS A 424 -5.26 -6.44 9.91
CA LYS A 424 -6.39 -7.37 10.03
C LYS A 424 -7.07 -7.63 8.68
N ASP A 425 -7.56 -8.85 8.51
CA ASP A 425 -8.23 -9.39 7.33
C ASP A 425 -7.37 -9.56 6.07
N SER A 426 -6.10 -9.18 6.11
CA SER A 426 -5.15 -9.40 5.03
C SER A 426 -4.67 -10.86 4.97
N THR A 427 -4.44 -11.37 3.77
CA THR A 427 -4.00 -12.75 3.52
C THR A 427 -2.57 -12.80 2.99
N TYR A 428 -1.76 -13.70 3.54
CA TYR A 428 -0.36 -13.87 3.15
C TYR A 428 0.01 -15.33 2.91
N ASN A 429 0.94 -15.54 1.98
CA ASN A 429 1.54 -16.85 1.75
C ASN A 429 2.57 -17.14 2.86
N VAL A 430 2.53 -18.36 3.39
CA VAL A 430 3.53 -18.83 4.35
C VAL A 430 4.74 -19.36 3.59
N VAL A 431 5.93 -18.92 3.99
CA VAL A 431 7.20 -19.42 3.46
C VAL A 431 7.69 -20.60 4.27
N ARG A 432 7.50 -20.56 5.59
CA ARG A 432 7.94 -21.59 6.51
C ARG A 432 7.04 -21.64 7.73
N GLU A 433 6.71 -22.85 8.15
CA GLU A 433 5.98 -23.11 9.38
C GLU A 433 6.96 -23.55 10.48
N GLN A 434 6.82 -22.97 11.66
CA GLN A 434 7.48 -23.42 12.89
C GLN A 434 6.48 -23.46 14.03
N LYS A 435 6.81 -24.19 15.10
CA LYS A 435 5.90 -24.52 16.21
C LYS A 435 4.99 -23.35 16.64
N ASN A 436 5.55 -22.16 16.83
CA ASN A 436 4.82 -20.98 17.31
C ASN A 436 4.68 -19.85 16.28
N PHE A 437 5.26 -19.98 15.07
CA PHE A 437 5.43 -18.86 14.15
C PHE A 437 5.03 -19.18 12.71
N TRP A 438 4.35 -18.22 12.08
CA TRP A 438 4.19 -18.16 10.63
C TRP A 438 5.29 -17.27 10.06
N TRP A 439 6.09 -17.80 9.13
CA TRP A 439 7.07 -17.00 8.40
C TRP A 439 6.47 -16.54 7.08
N ILE A 440 6.50 -15.23 6.84
CA ILE A 440 5.81 -14.56 5.75
C ILE A 440 6.82 -13.74 4.95
N ASN A 441 6.73 -13.80 3.61
CA ASN A 441 7.48 -12.93 2.72
C ASN A 441 6.69 -11.63 2.47
N ILE A 442 7.34 -10.49 2.67
CA ILE A 442 6.89 -9.18 2.18
C ILE A 442 8.06 -8.46 1.52
N GLY A 443 7.86 -7.89 0.35
CA GLY A 443 8.88 -7.15 -0.39
C GLY A 443 10.19 -7.91 -0.55
N GLY A 444 10.13 -9.23 -0.79
CA GLY A 444 11.32 -10.09 -0.92
C GLY A 444 12.06 -10.42 0.38
N ARG A 445 11.50 -10.05 1.54
CA ARG A 445 12.06 -10.23 2.88
C ARG A 445 11.15 -11.11 3.75
N VAL A 446 11.75 -12.09 4.42
CA VAL A 446 11.02 -13.10 5.22
C VAL A 446 11.04 -12.78 6.70
N GLY A 447 9.94 -12.26 7.22
CA GLY A 447 9.74 -12.09 8.65
C GLY A 447 8.85 -13.18 9.26
N PHE A 448 8.54 -13.06 10.55
CA PHE A 448 7.61 -13.96 11.23
C PHE A 448 6.60 -13.22 12.11
N ILE A 449 5.42 -13.84 12.27
CA ILE A 449 4.38 -13.47 13.23
C ILE A 449 4.06 -14.68 14.12
N TYR A 450 3.47 -14.44 15.29
CA TYR A 450 2.94 -15.53 16.12
C TYR A 450 1.76 -16.21 15.44
N LYS A 451 1.65 -17.54 15.57
CA LYS A 451 0.51 -18.30 15.02
C LYS A 451 -0.84 -17.82 15.54
N SER A 452 -0.90 -17.28 16.76
CA SER A 452 -2.11 -16.75 17.36
C SER A 452 -2.69 -15.49 16.68
N TYR A 453 -1.95 -14.86 15.76
CA TYR A 453 -2.38 -13.64 15.06
C TYR A 453 -3.04 -13.94 13.72
N ALA A 454 -3.15 -15.22 13.32
CA ALA A 454 -3.71 -15.58 12.04
C ALA A 454 -4.38 -16.95 12.04
N THR A 455 -5.45 -17.07 11.27
CA THR A 455 -6.07 -18.37 10.95
C THR A 455 -5.38 -19.00 9.74
N ALA A 456 -5.34 -20.32 9.67
CA ALA A 456 -4.78 -21.06 8.55
C ALA A 456 -5.61 -22.30 8.22
N GLU A 457 -5.59 -22.69 6.94
CA GLU A 457 -6.12 -23.96 6.47
C GLU A 457 -5.03 -24.71 5.71
N ILE A 458 -4.59 -25.84 6.25
CA ILE A 458 -3.53 -26.69 5.73
C ILE A 458 -4.14 -27.98 5.20
N ILE A 459 -3.79 -28.35 3.97
CA ILE A 459 -4.29 -29.59 3.33
C ILE A 459 -3.08 -30.46 2.97
N ASN A 460 -3.00 -31.61 3.63
CA ASN A 460 -2.02 -32.65 3.36
C ASN A 460 -2.70 -33.80 2.61
N ILE A 461 -2.07 -34.30 1.54
CA ILE A 461 -2.55 -35.48 0.81
C ILE A 461 -1.76 -36.70 1.26
N ALA A 462 -2.46 -37.72 1.78
CA ALA A 462 -1.89 -39.02 2.12
C ALA A 462 -2.10 -39.99 0.94
N ASN A 463 -1.02 -40.29 0.21
CA ASN A 463 -1.08 -41.21 -0.93
C ASN A 463 -0.93 -42.66 -0.44
N TYR A 464 -1.82 -43.53 -0.91
CA TYR A 464 -1.78 -44.97 -0.70
C TYR A 464 -1.44 -45.67 -2.03
N ASP A 465 -0.59 -46.70 -1.96
CA ASP A 465 -0.01 -47.40 -3.12
C ASP A 465 -0.88 -48.54 -3.66
N TYR A 466 -2.12 -48.67 -3.17
CA TYR A 466 -3.12 -49.61 -3.65
C TYR A 466 -4.35 -48.88 -4.22
N SER A 467 -5.16 -49.62 -4.98
CA SER A 467 -6.32 -49.05 -5.68
C SER A 467 -7.52 -48.82 -4.77
N PHE A 468 -8.38 -47.88 -5.15
CA PHE A 468 -9.65 -47.66 -4.45
C PHE A 468 -10.51 -48.93 -4.41
N VAL A 469 -10.51 -49.76 -5.45
CA VAL A 469 -11.24 -51.04 -5.45
C VAL A 469 -10.71 -51.98 -4.37
N GLN A 470 -9.38 -52.10 -4.23
CA GLN A 470 -8.77 -52.90 -3.16
C GLN A 470 -9.11 -52.36 -1.77
N MET A 471 -9.21 -51.03 -1.61
CA MET A 471 -9.70 -50.41 -0.37
C MET A 471 -11.08 -50.93 -0.01
N ILE A 472 -12.02 -50.89 -0.96
CA ILE A 472 -13.41 -51.29 -0.78
C ILE A 472 -13.53 -52.80 -0.55
N ASP A 473 -12.80 -53.63 -1.30
CA ASP A 473 -12.84 -55.08 -1.14
C ASP A 473 -12.50 -55.51 0.29
N ALA A 474 -11.54 -54.85 0.93
CA ALA A 474 -11.19 -55.11 2.33
C ALA A 474 -12.30 -54.70 3.33
N GLN A 475 -13.18 -53.78 2.95
CA GLN A 475 -14.34 -53.36 3.76
C GLN A 475 -15.52 -54.33 3.64
N MET A 476 -15.66 -55.03 2.52
CA MET A 476 -16.81 -55.88 2.19
C MET A 476 -16.81 -57.26 2.88
N VAL A 477 -15.98 -57.45 3.92
CA VAL A 477 -16.02 -58.68 4.73
C VAL A 477 -17.31 -58.69 5.57
N PRO A 478 -18.08 -59.80 5.57
CA PRO A 478 -19.36 -59.88 6.29
C PRO A 478 -19.27 -59.41 7.75
N GLY A 479 -20.25 -58.61 8.17
CA GLY A 479 -20.33 -58.08 9.53
C GLY A 479 -19.48 -56.83 9.81
N ARG A 480 -18.61 -56.38 8.89
CA ARG A 480 -17.78 -55.17 9.10
C ARG A 480 -18.52 -53.87 8.79
N ALA A 481 -19.03 -53.75 7.56
CA ALA A 481 -19.69 -52.53 7.09
C ALA A 481 -21.21 -52.63 7.26
N LYS A 482 -21.79 -51.72 8.03
CA LYS A 482 -23.22 -51.68 8.34
C LYS A 482 -23.85 -50.42 7.78
N ALA A 483 -25.00 -50.55 7.12
CA ALA A 483 -25.75 -49.42 6.58
C ALA A 483 -26.42 -48.60 7.68
N ASP A 484 -26.74 -49.24 8.82
CA ASP A 484 -27.45 -48.63 9.94
C ASP A 484 -26.53 -48.38 11.15
N GLY A 485 -26.92 -47.39 11.97
CA GLY A 485 -26.24 -47.08 13.23
C GLY A 485 -26.36 -48.19 14.29
N ASN A 486 -27.36 -49.06 14.18
CA ASN A 486 -27.59 -50.17 15.12
C ASN A 486 -26.81 -51.44 14.78
N GLY A 487 -26.09 -51.45 13.66
CA GLY A 487 -25.24 -52.55 13.23
C GLY A 487 -25.97 -53.82 12.77
N LYS A 488 -27.26 -53.72 12.42
CA LYS A 488 -28.10 -54.86 12.04
C LYS A 488 -28.10 -55.12 10.54
N ILE A 489 -27.95 -54.09 9.71
CA ILE A 489 -28.09 -54.14 8.25
C ILE A 489 -26.71 -54.06 7.62
N ASP A 490 -26.32 -55.09 6.85
CA ASP A 490 -25.07 -55.05 6.08
C ASP A 490 -25.15 -53.98 4.99
N ALA A 491 -24.08 -53.20 4.85
CA ALA A 491 -23.98 -52.18 3.80
C ALA A 491 -23.77 -52.80 2.42
N THR A 492 -24.39 -52.21 1.41
CA THR A 492 -24.10 -52.54 0.02
C THR A 492 -22.73 -51.97 -0.37
N ARG A 493 -22.10 -52.59 -1.38
CA ARG A 493 -20.83 -52.09 -1.94
C ARG A 493 -20.91 -50.63 -2.38
N LYS A 494 -22.02 -50.22 -3.01
CA LYS A 494 -22.21 -48.84 -3.50
C LYS A 494 -22.23 -47.82 -2.37
N GLU A 495 -22.87 -48.16 -1.24
CA GLU A 495 -22.88 -47.26 -0.08
C GLU A 495 -21.48 -47.15 0.55
N VAL A 496 -20.76 -48.27 0.66
CA VAL A 496 -19.36 -48.27 1.12
C VAL A 496 -18.48 -47.44 0.17
N GLU A 497 -18.62 -47.61 -1.14
CA GLU A 497 -17.92 -46.82 -2.16
C GLU A 497 -18.21 -45.32 -2.01
N TYR A 498 -19.45 -44.93 -1.71
CA TYR A 498 -19.80 -43.54 -1.53
C TYR A 498 -19.08 -42.90 -0.32
N TYR A 499 -19.19 -43.53 0.87
CA TYR A 499 -18.63 -42.96 2.10
C TYR A 499 -17.11 -43.12 2.23
N ALA A 500 -16.52 -44.11 1.57
CA ALA A 500 -15.07 -44.29 1.55
C ALA A 500 -14.39 -43.46 0.44
N ASN A 501 -15.10 -42.94 -0.56
CA ASN A 501 -14.47 -42.15 -1.63
C ASN A 501 -14.20 -40.70 -1.17
N PRO A 502 -12.93 -40.26 -1.00
CA PRO A 502 -12.63 -38.90 -0.57
C PRO A 502 -13.08 -37.84 -1.58
N SER A 503 -13.20 -38.19 -2.87
CA SER A 503 -13.68 -37.28 -3.92
C SER A 503 -15.12 -36.80 -3.70
N ASN A 504 -15.92 -37.50 -2.89
CA ASN A 504 -17.33 -37.17 -2.63
C ASN A 504 -17.53 -36.05 -1.59
N PHE A 505 -16.46 -35.66 -0.90
CA PHE A 505 -16.51 -34.67 0.16
C PHE A 505 -15.67 -33.48 -0.25
N ASP A 506 -16.33 -32.39 -0.65
CA ASP A 506 -15.66 -31.19 -1.13
C ASP A 506 -15.09 -30.35 0.00
N LYS A 507 -13.96 -29.70 -0.28
CA LYS A 507 -13.40 -28.69 0.61
C LYS A 507 -14.45 -27.61 0.94
N GLY A 508 -14.56 -27.27 2.22
CA GLY A 508 -15.52 -26.28 2.73
C GLY A 508 -16.88 -26.86 3.13
N THR A 509 -17.18 -28.11 2.78
CA THR A 509 -18.40 -28.80 3.24
C THR A 509 -18.22 -29.37 4.64
N THR A 510 -19.33 -29.59 5.35
CA THR A 510 -19.34 -30.22 6.68
C THR A 510 -18.67 -31.58 6.67
N GLY A 511 -19.02 -32.44 5.70
CA GLY A 511 -18.44 -33.77 5.57
C GLY A 511 -16.92 -33.79 5.36
N TYR A 512 -16.32 -32.68 4.92
CA TYR A 512 -14.86 -32.56 4.76
C TYR A 512 -14.10 -32.65 6.09
N TYR A 513 -14.74 -32.28 7.20
CA TYR A 513 -14.14 -32.34 8.54
C TYR A 513 -13.83 -33.77 8.98
N GLN A 514 -14.28 -34.80 8.25
CA GLN A 514 -13.85 -36.17 8.50
C GLN A 514 -12.33 -36.36 8.25
N PHE A 515 -11.72 -35.47 7.47
CA PHE A 515 -10.29 -35.45 7.18
C PHE A 515 -9.50 -34.57 8.15
N LEU A 516 -10.15 -33.93 9.12
CA LEU A 516 -9.47 -33.08 10.11
C LEU A 516 -8.45 -33.92 10.89
N THR A 517 -7.22 -33.42 10.99
CA THR A 517 -6.15 -34.04 11.78
C THR A 517 -6.46 -33.90 13.26
N LEU A 518 -6.58 -35.06 13.91
CA LEU A 518 -6.91 -35.21 15.33
C LEU A 518 -5.68 -35.40 16.20
N SER A 519 -4.50 -35.66 15.62
CA SER A 519 -3.24 -35.95 16.31
C SER A 519 -2.44 -34.70 16.72
N LYS A 520 -3.07 -33.52 16.79
CA LYS A 520 -2.39 -32.28 17.14
C LYS A 520 -3.30 -31.35 17.94
N PRO A 521 -2.82 -30.81 19.07
CA PRO A 521 -3.51 -29.75 19.76
C PRO A 521 -3.61 -28.49 18.90
N VAL A 522 -4.74 -27.80 18.97
CA VAL A 522 -5.02 -26.59 18.16
C VAL A 522 -4.93 -25.30 18.96
N GLY A 523 -4.74 -25.38 20.28
CA GLY A 523 -4.49 -24.24 21.14
C GLY A 523 -5.73 -23.38 21.36
N LEU A 524 -6.85 -24.01 21.73
CA LEU A 524 -8.09 -23.28 21.98
C LEU A 524 -7.94 -22.22 23.08
N ASN A 525 -8.64 -21.10 22.93
CA ASN A 525 -8.71 -20.07 23.97
C ASN A 525 -9.74 -20.50 25.04
N VAL A 526 -9.29 -20.62 26.29
CA VAL A 526 -10.11 -21.08 27.42
C VAL A 526 -11.36 -20.22 27.61
N GLN A 527 -11.19 -18.91 27.60
CA GLN A 527 -12.29 -17.96 27.84
C GLN A 527 -13.27 -18.00 26.67
N GLU A 528 -12.77 -17.96 25.44
CA GLU A 528 -13.61 -18.03 24.24
C GLU A 528 -14.47 -19.29 24.20
N VAL A 529 -13.87 -20.46 24.44
CA VAL A 529 -14.62 -21.73 24.44
C VAL A 529 -15.64 -21.76 25.58
N ASN A 530 -15.28 -21.28 26.77
CA ASN A 530 -16.20 -21.22 27.89
C ASN A 530 -17.39 -20.30 27.62
N ASP A 531 -17.14 -19.12 27.06
CA ASP A 531 -18.15 -18.08 26.86
C ASP A 531 -19.04 -18.36 25.63
N LYS A 532 -18.46 -18.85 24.53
CA LYS A 532 -19.19 -19.07 23.27
C LYS A 532 -19.77 -20.48 23.13
N ILE A 533 -19.10 -21.50 23.67
CA ILE A 533 -19.44 -22.91 23.42
C ILE A 533 -20.01 -23.59 24.67
N LEU A 534 -19.34 -23.46 25.83
CA LEU A 534 -19.66 -24.22 27.03
C LEU A 534 -20.62 -23.53 28.03
N TYR A 535 -21.02 -22.27 27.79
CA TYR A 535 -21.73 -21.44 28.78
C TYR A 535 -23.02 -22.05 29.36
N ASN A 536 -23.71 -22.91 28.59
CA ASN A 536 -24.96 -23.59 28.97
C ASN A 536 -24.94 -25.11 28.81
N LYS A 537 -23.75 -25.73 28.84
CA LYS A 537 -23.56 -27.16 28.53
C LYS A 537 -23.49 -28.06 29.77
N GLY A 538 -24.41 -27.87 30.72
CA GLY A 538 -24.49 -28.69 31.94
C GLY A 538 -23.16 -28.75 32.70
N ASN A 539 -22.69 -29.94 33.05
CA ASN A 539 -21.42 -30.13 33.76
C ASN A 539 -20.17 -29.95 32.89
N LEU A 540 -20.32 -29.71 31.58
CA LEU A 540 -19.22 -29.25 30.73
C LEU A 540 -19.00 -27.73 30.83
N LYS A 541 -19.91 -26.98 31.48
CA LYS A 541 -19.75 -25.54 31.70
C LYS A 541 -18.44 -25.24 32.42
N GLY A 542 -17.64 -24.34 31.87
CA GLY A 542 -16.36 -23.92 32.44
C GLY A 542 -15.20 -24.89 32.22
N GLN A 543 -15.41 -26.03 31.55
CA GLN A 543 -14.42 -27.11 31.44
C GLN A 543 -13.46 -26.98 30.25
N ALA A 544 -13.40 -25.83 29.56
CA ALA A 544 -12.50 -25.67 28.41
C ALA A 544 -11.03 -26.01 28.73
N GLN A 545 -10.55 -25.63 29.91
CA GLN A 545 -9.19 -25.93 30.38
C GLN A 545 -8.92 -27.45 30.43
N ALA A 546 -9.89 -28.26 30.87
CA ALA A 546 -9.73 -29.71 30.94
C ALA A 546 -9.57 -30.33 29.54
N PHE A 547 -10.33 -29.85 28.54
CA PHE A 547 -10.18 -30.29 27.14
C PHE A 547 -8.80 -29.94 26.58
N ILE A 548 -8.32 -28.72 26.84
CA ILE A 548 -6.98 -28.27 26.38
C ILE A 548 -5.87 -29.08 27.07
N GLU A 549 -6.00 -29.38 28.36
CA GLU A 549 -5.06 -30.25 29.09
C GLU A 549 -5.06 -31.67 28.56
N ALA A 550 -6.24 -32.24 28.30
CA ALA A 550 -6.38 -33.55 27.66
C ALA A 550 -5.71 -33.57 26.28
N GLY A 551 -5.99 -32.55 25.45
CA GLY A 551 -5.38 -32.39 24.14
C GLY A 551 -3.86 -32.33 24.21
N LYS A 552 -3.29 -31.49 25.08
CA LYS A 552 -1.84 -31.41 25.31
C LYS A 552 -1.24 -32.72 25.81
N LYS A 553 -1.89 -33.38 26.77
CA LYS A 553 -1.40 -34.61 27.41
C LYS A 553 -1.34 -35.77 26.44
N PHE A 554 -2.34 -35.91 25.57
CA PHE A 554 -2.47 -37.05 24.66
C PHE A 554 -2.17 -36.69 23.20
N ASN A 555 -1.74 -35.45 22.92
CA ASN A 555 -1.52 -34.96 21.57
C ASN A 555 -2.77 -35.14 20.68
N ILE A 556 -3.92 -34.70 21.21
CA ILE A 556 -5.23 -34.78 20.56
C ILE A 556 -5.74 -33.37 20.28
N ASN A 557 -6.44 -33.21 19.16
CA ASN A 557 -7.22 -32.05 18.84
C ASN A 557 -8.34 -31.85 19.87
N GLU A 558 -8.19 -30.86 20.73
CA GLU A 558 -9.12 -30.58 21.83
C GLU A 558 -10.51 -30.08 21.35
N ALA A 559 -10.63 -29.54 20.13
CA ALA A 559 -11.93 -29.18 19.54
C ALA A 559 -12.73 -30.44 19.18
N TYR A 560 -12.06 -31.49 18.71
CA TYR A 560 -12.68 -32.80 18.51
C TYR A 560 -13.08 -33.45 19.83
N LEU A 561 -12.22 -33.43 20.86
CA LEU A 561 -12.58 -33.97 22.19
C LEU A 561 -13.83 -33.29 22.74
N LEU A 562 -13.90 -31.96 22.60
CA LEU A 562 -15.06 -31.16 22.97
C LEU A 562 -16.32 -31.56 22.19
N ALA A 563 -16.21 -31.71 20.86
CA ALA A 563 -17.31 -32.16 20.01
C ALA A 563 -17.85 -33.53 20.43
N HIS A 564 -16.92 -34.45 20.72
CA HIS A 564 -17.22 -35.81 21.13
C HIS A 564 -17.95 -35.82 22.47
N ALA A 565 -17.40 -35.16 23.50
CA ALA A 565 -18.04 -35.07 24.81
C ALA A 565 -19.42 -34.42 24.73
N LEU A 566 -19.59 -33.33 23.95
CA LEU A 566 -20.88 -32.68 23.76
C LEU A 566 -21.93 -33.61 23.12
N HIS A 567 -21.50 -34.47 22.21
CA HIS A 567 -22.36 -35.48 21.59
C HIS A 567 -22.78 -36.54 22.60
N GLU A 568 -21.80 -37.22 23.20
CA GLU A 568 -22.01 -38.36 24.12
C GLU A 568 -22.83 -38.00 25.35
N THR A 569 -22.70 -36.76 25.83
CA THR A 569 -23.35 -36.32 27.06
C THR A 569 -24.66 -35.58 26.84
N GLY A 570 -25.12 -35.44 25.58
CA GLY A 570 -26.29 -34.61 25.28
C GLY A 570 -26.10 -33.18 25.79
N ASN A 571 -24.96 -32.54 25.43
CA ASN A 571 -24.55 -31.22 25.91
C ASN A 571 -24.31 -31.14 27.43
N GLY A 572 -23.69 -32.16 28.02
CA GLY A 572 -23.29 -32.23 29.43
C GLY A 572 -24.44 -32.48 30.40
N LYS A 573 -25.60 -32.94 29.90
CA LYS A 573 -26.84 -33.11 30.66
C LYS A 573 -27.27 -34.57 30.84
N SER A 574 -26.58 -35.54 30.22
CA SER A 574 -26.88 -36.96 30.42
C SER A 574 -26.72 -37.35 31.89
N THR A 575 -27.39 -38.42 32.31
CA THR A 575 -27.35 -38.90 33.70
C THR A 575 -25.91 -39.14 34.17
N LEU A 576 -25.10 -39.82 33.36
CA LEU A 576 -23.70 -40.09 33.67
C LEU A 576 -22.80 -38.84 33.67
N ALA A 577 -23.12 -37.84 32.83
CA ALA A 577 -22.41 -36.55 32.82
C ALA A 577 -22.82 -35.64 33.98
N SER A 578 -24.06 -35.79 34.47
CA SER A 578 -24.63 -35.02 35.58
C SER A 578 -24.00 -35.39 36.93
N GLY A 579 -23.38 -36.56 37.01
CA GLY A 579 -22.69 -37.07 38.19
C GLY A 579 -23.54 -38.12 38.93
N ILE A 580 -22.92 -39.25 39.29
CA ILE A 580 -23.59 -40.36 39.98
C ILE A 580 -22.97 -40.57 41.36
N PRO A 581 -23.76 -40.45 42.46
CA PRO A 581 -23.26 -40.75 43.79
C PRO A 581 -23.06 -42.25 43.96
N VAL A 582 -21.89 -42.64 44.44
CA VAL A 582 -21.50 -44.03 44.65
C VAL A 582 -20.88 -44.26 46.02
N ASP A 583 -21.00 -45.48 46.53
CA ASP A 583 -20.38 -45.93 47.78
C ASP A 583 -18.87 -46.22 47.62
N GLU A 584 -18.22 -46.71 48.68
CA GLU A 584 -16.79 -47.04 48.71
C GLU A 584 -16.38 -48.15 47.73
N ASN A 585 -17.35 -48.90 47.20
CA ASN A 585 -17.14 -49.97 46.22
C ASN A 585 -17.54 -49.56 44.80
N GLY A 586 -17.93 -48.29 44.59
CA GLY A 586 -18.38 -47.78 43.29
C GLY A 586 -19.81 -48.17 42.91
N LYS A 587 -20.64 -48.62 43.86
CA LYS A 587 -22.05 -48.93 43.63
C LYS A 587 -22.91 -47.69 43.85
N ILE A 588 -23.89 -47.47 42.97
CA ILE A 588 -24.80 -46.31 43.03
C ILE A 588 -25.58 -46.30 44.35
N THR A 589 -25.62 -45.14 45.00
CA THR A 589 -26.45 -44.93 46.19
C THR A 589 -27.84 -44.39 45.82
N ARG A 590 -28.87 -44.83 46.55
CA ARG A 590 -30.28 -44.50 46.29
C ARG A 590 -31.00 -44.12 47.58
N ASN A 591 -31.97 -43.19 47.50
CA ASN A 591 -32.81 -42.82 48.64
C ASN A 591 -33.83 -43.94 48.98
N SER A 592 -34.67 -43.70 49.99
CA SER A 592 -35.73 -44.64 50.42
C SER A 592 -36.72 -44.99 49.31
N ASP A 593 -36.88 -44.11 48.32
CA ASP A 593 -37.80 -44.26 47.20
C ASP A 593 -37.14 -44.96 45.99
N GLY A 594 -35.87 -45.35 46.11
CA GLY A 594 -35.09 -46.02 45.07
C GLY A 594 -34.50 -45.09 44.00
N GLU A 595 -34.62 -43.78 44.15
CA GLU A 595 -34.07 -42.78 43.24
C GLU A 595 -32.57 -42.58 43.48
N ILE A 596 -31.81 -42.27 42.43
CA ILE A 596 -30.38 -41.99 42.55
C ILE A 596 -30.19 -40.72 43.39
N ALA A 597 -29.54 -40.85 44.55
CA ALA A 597 -29.40 -39.76 45.50
C ALA A 597 -28.15 -39.92 46.36
N ARG A 598 -27.63 -38.79 46.86
CA ARG A 598 -26.61 -38.81 47.90
C ARG A 598 -27.22 -39.32 49.21
N THR A 599 -26.53 -40.22 49.87
CA THR A 599 -26.92 -40.87 51.12
C THR A 599 -25.75 -40.85 52.11
N LYS A 600 -25.92 -41.42 53.30
CA LYS A 600 -24.83 -41.56 54.28
C LYS A 600 -23.75 -42.57 53.81
N GLU A 601 -24.10 -43.46 52.90
CA GLU A 601 -23.21 -44.45 52.28
C GLU A 601 -22.42 -43.86 51.10
N THR A 602 -22.75 -42.66 50.61
CA THR A 602 -22.06 -42.06 49.47
C THR A 602 -20.63 -41.67 49.83
N ALA A 603 -19.65 -42.32 49.21
CA ALA A 603 -18.24 -42.02 49.36
C ALA A 603 -17.76 -40.99 48.32
N GLN A 604 -18.21 -41.10 47.07
CA GLN A 604 -17.78 -40.25 45.96
C GLN A 604 -18.93 -39.92 45.00
N THR A 605 -18.69 -39.00 44.08
CA THR A 605 -19.54 -38.77 42.91
C THR A 605 -18.71 -38.95 41.67
N THR A 606 -19.17 -39.82 40.76
CA THR A 606 -18.43 -40.13 39.53
C THR A 606 -19.05 -39.44 38.34
N TYR A 607 -18.22 -39.05 37.38
CA TYR A 607 -18.63 -38.38 36.15
C TYR A 607 -18.11 -39.17 34.95
N ASN A 608 -18.91 -39.26 33.90
CA ASN A 608 -18.51 -39.94 32.66
C ASN A 608 -18.93 -39.11 31.43
N MET A 609 -17.96 -38.40 30.86
CA MET A 609 -18.18 -37.43 29.78
C MET A 609 -18.11 -38.03 28.37
N TYR A 610 -17.91 -39.35 28.27
CA TYR A 610 -17.80 -40.06 26.99
C TYR A 610 -18.58 -41.38 26.97
N GLY A 611 -19.37 -41.66 28.01
CA GLY A 611 -20.20 -42.87 28.09
C GLY A 611 -19.44 -44.19 28.22
N TYR A 612 -18.14 -44.18 28.55
CA TYR A 612 -17.34 -45.42 28.59
C TYR A 612 -17.80 -46.40 29.67
N GLY A 613 -17.83 -47.69 29.35
CA GLY A 613 -18.24 -48.76 30.28
C GLY A 613 -19.76 -48.86 30.50
N ALA A 614 -20.57 -48.05 29.81
CA ALA A 614 -22.02 -48.17 29.82
C ALA A 614 -22.47 -49.28 28.86
N ASN A 615 -22.78 -50.46 29.39
CA ASN A 615 -23.30 -51.59 28.60
C ASN A 615 -24.83 -51.54 28.51
N ASP A 616 -25.42 -52.07 27.43
CA ASP A 616 -26.87 -52.03 27.18
C ASP A 616 -27.73 -52.57 28.33
N SER A 617 -27.26 -53.58 29.07
CA SER A 617 -27.98 -54.19 30.19
C SER A 617 -27.87 -53.43 31.51
N CYS A 618 -26.94 -52.47 31.62
CA CYS A 618 -26.64 -51.74 32.87
C CYS A 618 -26.00 -50.36 32.59
N PRO A 619 -26.57 -49.51 31.71
CA PRO A 619 -25.84 -48.35 31.18
C PRO A 619 -25.42 -47.36 32.26
N VAL A 620 -26.27 -47.14 33.28
CA VAL A 620 -25.99 -46.21 34.37
C VAL A 620 -25.07 -46.85 35.41
N GLU A 621 -25.40 -48.04 35.91
CA GLU A 621 -24.62 -48.77 36.92
C GLU A 621 -23.21 -49.10 36.45
N CYS A 622 -23.07 -49.69 35.27
CA CYS A 622 -21.77 -50.08 34.72
C CYS A 622 -20.94 -48.85 34.31
N GLY A 623 -21.57 -47.81 33.75
CA GLY A 623 -20.90 -46.56 33.42
C GLY A 623 -20.39 -45.81 34.66
N ALA A 624 -21.17 -45.78 35.76
CA ALA A 624 -20.77 -45.16 37.02
C ALA A 624 -19.66 -45.94 37.73
N LYS A 625 -19.73 -47.28 37.71
CA LYS A 625 -18.68 -48.16 38.26
C LYS A 625 -17.37 -48.03 37.47
N TYR A 626 -17.45 -47.98 36.14
CA TYR A 626 -16.28 -47.75 35.30
C TYR A 626 -15.62 -46.41 35.64
N ALA A 627 -16.41 -45.34 35.75
CA ALA A 627 -15.90 -44.02 36.13
C ALA A 627 -15.28 -44.01 37.55
N PHE A 628 -15.83 -44.77 38.50
CA PHE A 628 -15.23 -44.96 39.83
C PHE A 628 -13.85 -45.61 39.75
N ASP A 629 -13.74 -46.70 38.97
CA ASP A 629 -12.48 -47.45 38.82
C ASP A 629 -11.40 -46.64 38.11
N GLN A 630 -11.79 -45.68 37.26
CA GLN A 630 -10.86 -44.75 36.60
C GLN A 630 -10.56 -43.49 37.46
N GLY A 631 -11.20 -43.34 38.62
CA GLY A 631 -11.01 -42.18 39.50
C GLY A 631 -11.61 -40.87 38.97
N TRP A 632 -12.68 -40.95 38.18
CA TRP A 632 -13.31 -39.77 37.56
C TRP A 632 -14.27 -39.08 38.53
N PHE A 633 -13.72 -38.45 39.57
CA PHE A 633 -14.49 -37.82 40.65
C PHE A 633 -14.86 -36.35 40.39
N THR A 634 -14.37 -35.77 39.31
CA THR A 634 -14.79 -34.46 38.80
C THR A 634 -15.07 -34.52 37.30
N PRO A 635 -15.84 -33.55 36.75
CA PRO A 635 -15.96 -33.39 35.30
C PRO A 635 -14.61 -33.33 34.57
N ALA A 636 -13.64 -32.62 35.13
CA ALA A 636 -12.30 -32.48 34.56
C ALA A 636 -11.54 -33.82 34.52
N ASP A 637 -11.58 -34.60 35.61
CA ASP A 637 -10.95 -35.93 35.66
C ASP A 637 -11.52 -36.86 34.59
N SER A 638 -12.85 -36.82 34.38
CA SER A 638 -13.52 -37.59 33.35
C SER A 638 -13.13 -37.16 31.93
N ILE A 639 -13.05 -35.85 31.67
CA ILE A 639 -12.64 -35.30 30.36
C ILE A 639 -11.21 -35.71 30.02
N ILE A 640 -10.28 -35.54 30.98
CA ILE A 640 -8.87 -35.85 30.79
C ILE A 640 -8.65 -37.36 30.71
N GLY A 641 -9.21 -38.13 31.64
CA GLY A 641 -9.05 -39.58 31.67
C GLY A 641 -9.68 -40.26 30.46
N GLY A 642 -10.88 -39.86 30.06
CA GLY A 642 -11.57 -40.46 28.91
C GLY A 642 -10.88 -40.23 27.57
N ALA A 643 -10.13 -39.12 27.41
CA ALA A 643 -9.36 -38.87 26.19
C ALA A 643 -8.29 -39.96 25.90
N GLN A 644 -7.88 -40.74 26.91
CA GLN A 644 -6.94 -41.85 26.74
C GLN A 644 -7.47 -42.96 25.82
N SER A 645 -8.79 -43.20 25.80
CA SER A 645 -9.40 -44.19 24.92
C SER A 645 -9.28 -43.78 23.45
N ILE A 646 -9.53 -42.51 23.15
CA ILE A 646 -9.39 -41.92 21.81
C ILE A 646 -7.92 -41.94 21.38
N TYR A 647 -6.99 -41.62 22.29
CA TYR A 647 -5.55 -41.65 22.04
C TYR A 647 -5.06 -42.99 21.47
N SER A 648 -5.69 -44.11 21.86
CA SER A 648 -5.30 -45.45 21.42
C SER A 648 -5.41 -45.65 19.89
N TYR A 649 -6.34 -44.96 19.23
CA TYR A 649 -6.49 -44.96 17.77
C TYR A 649 -5.50 -44.00 17.11
N ILE A 650 -5.40 -42.77 17.65
CA ILE A 650 -4.50 -41.73 17.15
C ILE A 650 -3.05 -42.22 17.14
N LYS A 651 -2.59 -42.88 18.21
CA LYS A 651 -1.23 -43.42 18.32
C LYS A 651 -0.89 -44.46 17.24
N ARG A 652 -1.89 -45.13 16.65
CA ARG A 652 -1.71 -46.14 15.60
C ARG A 652 -1.74 -45.53 14.19
N GLY A 653 -1.77 -44.20 14.07
CA GLY A 653 -1.83 -43.50 12.78
C GLY A 653 -3.26 -43.27 12.27
N GLN A 654 -4.29 -43.67 13.02
CA GLN A 654 -5.70 -43.39 12.69
C GLN A 654 -6.10 -42.00 13.21
N ASP A 655 -5.47 -40.98 12.66
CA ASP A 655 -5.52 -39.60 13.17
C ASP A 655 -6.49 -38.67 12.45
N THR A 656 -7.47 -39.22 11.73
CA THR A 656 -8.64 -38.52 11.22
C THR A 656 -9.86 -39.40 11.45
N LEU A 657 -11.07 -38.82 11.49
CA LEU A 657 -12.31 -39.62 11.59
C LEU A 657 -12.40 -40.63 10.42
N TYR A 658 -11.98 -40.23 9.22
CA TYR A 658 -11.87 -41.12 8.07
C TYR A 658 -10.97 -42.33 8.38
N LYS A 659 -9.75 -42.09 8.89
CA LYS A 659 -8.82 -43.19 9.19
C LYS A 659 -9.29 -44.04 10.38
N MET A 660 -10.00 -43.45 11.34
CA MET A 660 -10.65 -44.19 12.43
C MET A 660 -11.74 -45.13 11.89
N LYS A 661 -12.53 -44.68 10.90
CA LYS A 661 -13.60 -45.50 10.30
C LYS A 661 -13.08 -46.54 9.32
N TRP A 662 -12.17 -46.16 8.43
CA TRP A 662 -11.83 -46.95 7.25
C TRP A 662 -10.48 -47.67 7.37
N ASN A 663 -9.57 -47.11 8.17
CA ASN A 663 -8.19 -47.56 8.37
C ASN A 663 -7.46 -47.87 7.05
N PRO A 664 -7.16 -46.87 6.20
CA PRO A 664 -6.46 -47.09 4.95
C PRO A 664 -5.00 -47.57 5.11
N GLU A 665 -4.41 -47.48 6.31
CA GLU A 665 -3.08 -48.08 6.57
C GLU A 665 -3.17 -49.61 6.63
N ASN A 666 -4.25 -50.13 7.22
CA ASN A 666 -4.57 -51.55 7.22
C ASN A 666 -6.08 -51.75 6.93
N PRO A 667 -6.48 -51.74 5.65
CA PRO A 667 -7.88 -51.66 5.24
C PRO A 667 -8.79 -52.68 5.94
N GLY A 668 -9.85 -52.16 6.57
CA GLY A 668 -10.92 -52.96 7.15
C GLY A 668 -10.72 -53.37 8.62
N TYR A 669 -9.54 -53.22 9.23
CA TYR A 669 -9.34 -53.48 10.66
C TYR A 669 -8.05 -52.87 11.26
N PRO A 670 -8.06 -52.34 12.49
CA PRO A 670 -9.22 -52.08 13.34
C PRO A 670 -10.00 -50.84 12.89
N GLN A 671 -11.30 -50.82 13.18
CA GLN A 671 -12.21 -49.70 12.91
C GLN A 671 -12.87 -49.25 14.21
N TYR A 672 -13.16 -47.95 14.30
CA TYR A 672 -13.86 -47.39 15.46
C TYR A 672 -15.35 -47.75 15.46
N ALA A 673 -15.96 -47.86 14.27
CA ALA A 673 -17.39 -48.14 14.12
C ALA A 673 -17.68 -48.97 12.86
N THR A 674 -18.77 -49.72 12.90
CA THR A 674 -19.26 -50.54 11.78
C THR A 674 -20.14 -49.72 10.82
N HIS A 675 -20.87 -48.72 11.32
CA HIS A 675 -21.75 -47.86 10.52
C HIS A 675 -20.96 -47.05 9.48
N ILE A 676 -21.27 -47.23 8.20
CA ILE A 676 -20.54 -46.62 7.06
C ILE A 676 -20.52 -45.09 7.07
N ALA A 677 -21.58 -44.44 7.57
CA ALA A 677 -21.68 -42.98 7.65
C ALA A 677 -21.06 -42.40 8.92
N TRP A 678 -20.55 -43.23 9.85
CA TRP A 678 -20.14 -42.80 11.19
C TRP A 678 -19.20 -41.59 11.17
N ALA A 679 -18.17 -41.61 10.32
CA ALA A 679 -17.17 -40.53 10.27
C ALA A 679 -17.82 -39.18 9.88
N VAL A 680 -18.70 -39.19 8.88
CA VAL A 680 -19.40 -37.99 8.40
C VAL A 680 -20.38 -37.47 9.44
N LEU A 681 -21.09 -38.38 10.14
CA LEU A 681 -22.07 -38.00 11.16
C LEU A 681 -21.46 -37.27 12.37
N GLN A 682 -20.15 -37.41 12.61
CA GLN A 682 -19.47 -36.66 13.67
C GLN A 682 -19.10 -35.24 13.26
N THR A 683 -19.04 -34.96 11.95
CA THR A 683 -18.49 -33.70 11.42
C THR A 683 -19.28 -32.43 11.71
N PRO A 684 -20.64 -32.42 11.80
CA PRO A 684 -21.39 -31.19 12.05
C PRO A 684 -20.96 -30.49 13.33
N ARG A 685 -20.91 -31.22 14.46
CA ARG A 685 -20.51 -30.64 15.75
C ARG A 685 -19.08 -30.11 15.77
N ILE A 686 -18.17 -30.78 15.06
CA ILE A 686 -16.79 -30.33 14.93
C ILE A 686 -16.77 -29.01 14.15
N LYS A 687 -17.46 -28.94 13.01
CA LYS A 687 -17.55 -27.72 12.21
C LYS A 687 -18.18 -26.58 13.02
N ASP A 688 -19.28 -26.82 13.73
CA ASP A 688 -19.95 -25.81 14.55
C ASP A 688 -19.01 -25.21 15.60
N ILE A 689 -18.20 -26.04 16.25
CA ILE A 689 -17.18 -25.57 17.20
C ILE A 689 -16.18 -24.67 16.47
N TYR A 690 -15.63 -25.11 15.34
CA TYR A 690 -14.67 -24.31 14.57
C TYR A 690 -15.26 -23.03 13.98
N ASP A 691 -16.55 -23.00 13.64
CA ASP A 691 -17.23 -21.80 13.14
C ASP A 691 -17.36 -20.74 14.24
N LEU A 692 -17.50 -21.15 15.51
CA LEU A 692 -17.59 -20.26 16.67
C LEU A 692 -16.24 -19.70 17.15
N LEU A 693 -15.11 -20.26 16.69
CA LEU A 693 -13.77 -19.81 17.05
C LEU A 693 -13.29 -18.65 16.16
N ASP A 694 -12.80 -17.58 16.79
CA ASP A 694 -12.19 -16.41 16.15
C ASP A 694 -10.82 -16.76 15.58
N ASN A 695 -10.04 -17.56 16.32
CA ASN A 695 -8.74 -18.05 15.89
C ASN A 695 -8.77 -19.57 15.68
N LYS A 696 -8.60 -20.00 14.43
CA LYS A 696 -8.56 -21.42 14.07
C LYS A 696 -7.46 -21.76 13.09
N ILE A 697 -6.80 -22.88 13.38
CA ILE A 697 -5.91 -23.57 12.47
C ILE A 697 -6.59 -24.89 12.14
N LEU A 698 -6.97 -25.06 10.88
CA LEU A 698 -7.52 -26.29 10.34
C LEU A 698 -6.42 -27.01 9.59
N GLU A 699 -6.10 -28.24 10.00
CA GLU A 699 -5.18 -29.12 9.28
C GLU A 699 -5.96 -30.36 8.85
N PHE A 700 -5.97 -30.64 7.56
CA PHE A 700 -6.64 -31.79 6.96
C PHE A 700 -5.61 -32.77 6.42
N ASN A 701 -5.89 -34.07 6.57
CA ASN A 701 -5.14 -35.14 5.93
C ASN A 701 -6.10 -35.99 5.07
N VAL A 702 -6.07 -35.73 3.77
CA VAL A 702 -7.00 -36.31 2.79
C VAL A 702 -6.35 -37.54 2.15
N PRO A 703 -6.97 -38.73 2.25
CA PRO A 703 -6.44 -39.93 1.61
C PRO A 703 -6.63 -39.86 0.08
N LYS A 704 -5.68 -40.44 -0.65
CA LYS A 704 -5.74 -40.59 -2.11
C LYS A 704 -5.26 -41.99 -2.51
N PHE A 705 -6.10 -42.72 -3.22
CA PHE A 705 -5.82 -44.08 -3.69
C PHE A 705 -5.50 -44.12 -5.18
N LEU A 706 -4.86 -45.19 -5.65
CA LEU A 706 -4.70 -45.42 -7.09
C LEU A 706 -6.08 -45.67 -7.73
N ASN A 707 -6.30 -45.14 -8.93
CA ASN A 707 -7.57 -45.27 -9.65
C ASN A 707 -8.81 -44.84 -8.82
N GLN A 708 -8.65 -43.86 -7.92
CA GLN A 708 -9.77 -43.30 -7.15
C GLN A 708 -10.79 -42.68 -8.10
N PRO A 709 -12.08 -43.06 -8.00
CA PRO A 709 -13.11 -42.48 -8.85
C PRO A 709 -13.33 -41.01 -8.52
N GLY A 710 -13.85 -40.27 -9.50
CA GLY A 710 -14.39 -38.93 -9.28
C GLY A 710 -15.63 -38.96 -8.38
N LYS A 711 -16.36 -37.85 -8.32
CA LYS A 711 -17.60 -37.77 -7.55
C LYS A 711 -18.62 -38.80 -8.03
N THR A 712 -19.17 -39.58 -7.10
CA THR A 712 -20.26 -40.50 -7.36
C THR A 712 -21.56 -39.93 -6.79
N LYS A 713 -22.66 -40.00 -7.55
CA LYS A 713 -23.98 -39.62 -7.05
C LYS A 713 -24.48 -40.70 -6.10
N PHE A 714 -24.90 -40.30 -4.90
CA PHE A 714 -25.66 -41.17 -4.01
C PHE A 714 -27.07 -41.35 -4.61
N SER A 715 -27.36 -42.52 -5.18
CA SER A 715 -28.69 -42.86 -5.69
C SER A 715 -29.38 -43.72 -4.64
N SER A 716 -30.08 -43.09 -3.70
CA SER A 716 -30.91 -43.77 -2.72
C SER A 716 -32.18 -44.31 -3.39
N GLY A 717 -32.07 -45.48 -4.02
CA GLY A 717 -33.22 -46.30 -4.38
C GLY A 717 -33.38 -47.41 -3.35
N GLU A 718 -34.57 -47.50 -2.74
CA GLU A 718 -35.07 -48.55 -1.83
C GLU A 718 -34.88 -48.32 -0.30
N THR A 719 -35.86 -47.60 0.27
CA THR A 719 -36.35 -47.58 1.67
C THR A 719 -35.48 -47.07 2.86
N SER A 720 -35.68 -45.76 3.16
CA SER A 720 -35.83 -45.05 4.48
C SER A 720 -34.64 -44.87 5.46
N PRO A 721 -34.56 -43.78 6.28
CA PRO A 721 -34.92 -42.36 6.11
C PRO A 721 -33.74 -41.37 6.39
N GLU A 722 -33.92 -40.12 5.95
CA GLU A 722 -33.33 -38.85 6.45
C GLU A 722 -31.81 -38.67 6.61
N ASN A 723 -31.23 -37.76 5.81
CA ASN A 723 -30.75 -36.42 6.23
C ASN A 723 -29.74 -35.87 5.20
N THR A 724 -30.22 -35.09 4.23
CA THR A 724 -29.39 -34.15 3.47
C THR A 724 -29.65 -32.75 4.00
N SER A 725 -28.70 -32.25 4.77
CA SER A 725 -28.72 -30.97 5.49
C SER A 725 -28.49 -29.77 4.56
N ALA A 726 -29.50 -29.42 3.78
CA ALA A 726 -29.61 -28.12 3.13
C ALA A 726 -30.99 -27.51 3.45
N PHE A 727 -31.01 -26.24 3.85
CA PHE A 727 -32.25 -25.47 3.99
C PHE A 727 -32.85 -25.25 2.60
N VAL A 728 -34.09 -25.70 2.39
CA VAL A 728 -34.83 -25.53 1.13
C VAL A 728 -35.82 -24.39 1.33
N GLU A 729 -35.64 -23.29 0.62
CA GLU A 729 -36.59 -22.16 0.63
C GLU A 729 -37.89 -22.53 -0.09
N TYR A 730 -39.02 -22.15 0.49
CA TYR A 730 -40.34 -22.32 -0.11
C TYR A 730 -40.76 -21.01 -0.79
N PRO A 731 -41.63 -21.06 -1.81
CA PRO A 731 -42.13 -19.86 -2.48
C PRO A 731 -42.77 -18.89 -1.48
N LEU A 732 -42.60 -17.60 -1.69
CA LEU A 732 -43.21 -16.55 -0.86
C LEU A 732 -44.72 -16.76 -0.75
N LYS A 733 -45.30 -16.47 0.42
CA LYS A 733 -46.73 -16.66 0.71
C LYS A 733 -47.20 -18.12 0.56
N THR A 734 -46.33 -19.09 0.77
CA THR A 734 -46.77 -20.47 1.02
C THR A 734 -47.42 -20.55 2.39
N ILE A 735 -48.63 -21.08 2.48
CA ILE A 735 -49.44 -21.14 3.69
C ILE A 735 -49.65 -22.60 4.08
N GLY A 736 -49.45 -22.89 5.36
CA GLY A 736 -49.81 -24.16 5.96
C GLY A 736 -50.77 -23.99 7.14
N GLN A 737 -51.35 -25.11 7.57
CA GLN A 737 -52.28 -25.20 8.69
C GLN A 737 -51.88 -26.34 9.63
N THR A 738 -51.94 -26.12 10.94
CA THR A 738 -51.68 -27.15 11.94
C THR A 738 -52.88 -28.09 12.08
N LEU A 739 -52.64 -29.40 12.16
CA LEU A 739 -53.68 -30.42 12.37
C LEU A 739 -53.75 -30.91 13.82
N VAL A 740 -52.67 -30.69 14.59
CA VAL A 740 -52.52 -31.11 15.99
C VAL A 740 -51.86 -30.01 16.82
N ASP A 741 -51.84 -30.18 18.15
CA ASP A 741 -51.01 -29.37 19.04
C ASP A 741 -49.52 -29.51 18.65
N LEU A 742 -48.89 -28.41 18.22
CA LEU A 742 -47.53 -28.43 17.67
C LEU A 742 -46.63 -27.40 18.35
N ASN A 743 -45.45 -27.84 18.81
CA ASN A 743 -44.49 -26.94 19.48
C ASN A 743 -43.83 -26.02 18.44
N PHE A 744 -43.98 -24.71 18.61
CA PHE A 744 -43.29 -23.68 17.83
C PHE A 744 -42.00 -23.30 18.53
N ARG A 745 -40.85 -23.53 17.89
CA ARG A 745 -39.53 -23.53 18.51
C ARG A 745 -38.58 -22.51 17.89
N GLU A 746 -37.49 -22.20 18.59
CA GLU A 746 -36.45 -21.30 18.10
C GLU A 746 -35.56 -21.92 17.00
N GLY A 747 -35.54 -23.25 16.87
CA GLY A 747 -34.71 -23.96 15.89
C GLY A 747 -35.26 -25.32 15.45
N PRO A 748 -34.69 -25.92 14.38
CA PRO A 748 -35.19 -27.12 13.70
C PRO A 748 -34.84 -28.42 14.45
N SER A 749 -35.17 -28.49 15.74
CA SER A 749 -35.08 -29.72 16.52
C SER A 749 -35.89 -29.61 17.82
N THR A 750 -36.17 -30.75 18.44
CA THR A 750 -36.78 -30.80 19.77
C THR A 750 -35.86 -30.29 20.89
N SER A 751 -34.57 -30.02 20.61
CA SER A 751 -33.63 -29.48 21.60
C SER A 751 -33.64 -27.95 21.72
N TYR A 752 -34.28 -27.25 20.77
CA TYR A 752 -34.51 -25.81 20.88
C TYR A 752 -35.73 -25.53 21.74
N ASP A 753 -35.69 -24.41 22.46
CA ASP A 753 -36.77 -24.00 23.34
C ASP A 753 -38.06 -23.75 22.56
N SER A 754 -39.18 -24.09 23.19
CA SER A 754 -40.51 -23.80 22.64
C SER A 754 -40.85 -22.35 22.91
N ILE A 755 -41.06 -21.57 21.85
CA ILE A 755 -41.63 -20.22 21.88
C ILE A 755 -43.07 -20.32 22.41
N SER A 756 -43.86 -21.26 21.86
CA SER A 756 -45.23 -21.54 22.28
C SER A 756 -45.72 -22.90 21.73
N VAL A 757 -46.98 -23.24 21.96
CA VAL A 757 -47.68 -24.39 21.34
C VAL A 757 -48.79 -23.85 20.44
N LEU A 758 -48.73 -24.17 19.14
CA LEU A 758 -49.77 -23.85 18.17
C LEU A 758 -50.88 -24.91 18.28
N LYS A 759 -52.12 -24.46 18.39
CA LYS A 759 -53.31 -25.33 18.40
C LYS A 759 -53.66 -25.81 16.98
N PRO A 760 -54.51 -26.83 16.80
CA PRO A 760 -55.08 -27.15 15.50
C PRO A 760 -55.74 -25.93 14.84
N ASP A 761 -55.78 -25.94 13.51
CA ASP A 761 -56.36 -24.92 12.64
C ASP A 761 -55.65 -23.55 12.62
N ILE A 762 -54.44 -23.46 13.19
CA ILE A 762 -53.62 -22.25 13.12
C ILE A 762 -52.92 -22.17 11.77
N LEU A 763 -53.16 -21.07 11.05
CA LEU A 763 -52.48 -20.76 9.79
C LEU A 763 -51.09 -20.17 10.03
N PHE A 764 -50.15 -20.52 9.17
CA PHE A 764 -48.77 -20.00 9.22
C PHE A 764 -48.18 -19.86 7.81
N GLU A 765 -47.25 -18.91 7.65
CA GLU A 765 -46.47 -18.77 6.41
C GLU A 765 -45.23 -19.66 6.48
N VAL A 766 -45.00 -20.46 5.44
CA VAL A 766 -43.83 -21.34 5.31
C VAL A 766 -42.71 -20.61 4.60
N ILE A 767 -41.57 -20.48 5.27
CA ILE A 767 -40.36 -19.83 4.73
C ILE A 767 -39.48 -20.87 4.02
N GLY A 768 -39.35 -22.06 4.62
CA GLY A 768 -38.53 -23.13 4.08
C GLY A 768 -38.47 -24.33 5.01
N GLU A 769 -37.68 -25.33 4.67
CA GLU A 769 -37.54 -26.54 5.45
C GLU A 769 -36.08 -26.99 5.62
N GLU A 770 -35.79 -27.60 6.76
CA GLU A 770 -34.49 -28.21 7.05
C GLU A 770 -34.71 -29.42 7.97
N ASN A 771 -34.16 -30.58 7.58
CA ASN A 771 -34.10 -31.80 8.40
C ASN A 771 -35.46 -32.22 9.02
N GLY A 772 -36.57 -32.13 8.26
CA GLY A 772 -37.91 -32.49 8.75
C GLY A 772 -38.60 -31.41 9.61
N TRP A 773 -38.05 -30.20 9.63
CA TRP A 773 -38.63 -29.03 10.30
C TRP A 773 -38.95 -27.93 9.29
N LEU A 774 -40.14 -27.35 9.39
CA LEU A 774 -40.51 -26.16 8.64
C LEU A 774 -40.14 -24.92 9.43
N LYS A 775 -39.40 -24.00 8.82
CA LYS A 775 -39.27 -22.63 9.31
C LYS A 775 -40.50 -21.86 8.88
N VAL A 776 -41.23 -21.34 9.87
CA VAL A 776 -42.53 -20.71 9.65
C VAL A 776 -42.61 -19.37 10.35
N LYS A 777 -43.51 -18.53 9.84
CA LYS A 777 -43.90 -17.27 10.46
C LYS A 777 -45.36 -17.37 10.91
N VAL A 778 -45.57 -17.11 12.19
CA VAL A 778 -46.90 -17.05 12.82
C VAL A 778 -47.04 -15.65 13.39
N ASP A 779 -48.02 -14.89 12.93
CA ASP A 779 -48.18 -13.45 13.21
C ASP A 779 -46.88 -12.65 12.94
N THR A 780 -46.24 -12.16 14.01
CA THR A 780 -44.98 -11.40 13.96
C THR A 780 -43.74 -12.26 14.27
N ASN A 781 -43.90 -13.52 14.68
CA ASN A 781 -42.81 -14.35 15.17
C ASN A 781 -42.37 -15.36 14.11
N VAL A 782 -41.06 -15.57 14.00
CA VAL A 782 -40.46 -16.58 13.12
C VAL A 782 -39.83 -17.67 13.98
N GLY A 783 -40.07 -18.92 13.64
CA GLY A 783 -39.58 -20.08 14.37
C GLY A 783 -39.77 -21.37 13.58
N TRP A 784 -39.77 -22.51 14.25
CA TRP A 784 -39.73 -23.82 13.63
C TRP A 784 -40.79 -24.76 14.17
N ILE A 785 -41.41 -25.53 13.29
CA ILE A 785 -42.38 -26.57 13.62
C ILE A 785 -41.99 -27.89 12.93
N SER A 786 -42.31 -29.03 13.56
CA SER A 786 -41.99 -30.33 12.99
C SER A 786 -42.98 -30.69 11.87
N LYS A 787 -42.48 -31.15 10.72
CA LYS A 787 -43.30 -31.64 9.59
C LYS A 787 -43.97 -33.00 9.89
N GLY A 788 -43.58 -33.65 10.99
CA GLY A 788 -44.03 -34.99 11.33
C GLY A 788 -43.21 -36.08 10.65
N ASN A 789 -43.72 -37.31 10.71
CA ASN A 789 -43.09 -38.47 10.09
C ASN A 789 -44.05 -39.08 9.05
N GLN A 790 -43.55 -40.04 8.25
CA GLN A 790 -44.30 -40.66 7.14
C GLN A 790 -45.64 -41.31 7.56
N ASN A 791 -45.93 -41.47 8.86
CA ASN A 791 -47.13 -42.11 9.38
C ASN A 791 -48.07 -41.16 10.14
N THR A 792 -47.70 -39.89 10.34
CA THR A 792 -48.49 -38.93 11.12
C THR A 792 -48.37 -37.52 10.54
N ALA A 793 -49.45 -37.00 9.95
CA ALA A 793 -49.50 -35.62 9.48
C ALA A 793 -49.78 -34.67 10.66
N TYR A 794 -48.81 -33.83 11.02
CA TYR A 794 -48.98 -32.80 12.07
C TYR A 794 -49.53 -31.48 11.53
N LEU A 795 -49.41 -31.29 10.22
CA LEU A 795 -49.79 -30.09 9.49
C LEU A 795 -50.10 -30.47 8.04
N GLU A 796 -50.71 -29.56 7.30
CA GLU A 796 -50.85 -29.62 5.85
C GLU A 796 -50.43 -28.30 5.21
N ILE A 797 -49.92 -28.35 3.97
CA ILE A 797 -49.62 -27.17 3.17
C ILE A 797 -50.76 -26.95 2.20
N LEU A 798 -51.38 -25.77 2.24
CA LEU A 798 -52.65 -25.51 1.57
C LEU A 798 -52.50 -25.09 0.11
N ASN A 799 -51.43 -24.37 -0.23
CA ASN A 799 -51.33 -23.67 -1.50
C ASN A 799 -50.05 -23.92 -2.31
N LEU A 800 -49.33 -25.03 -2.07
CA LEU A 800 -48.09 -25.32 -2.78
C LEU A 800 -48.34 -26.17 -4.02
N LEU A 801 -47.86 -25.71 -5.17
CA LEU A 801 -47.94 -26.39 -6.45
C LEU A 801 -46.53 -26.71 -6.97
N GLU A 802 -46.37 -27.85 -7.61
CA GLU A 802 -45.16 -28.27 -8.32
C GLU A 802 -45.44 -28.31 -9.82
N VAL A 803 -44.58 -27.70 -10.64
CA VAL A 803 -44.70 -27.75 -12.11
C VAL A 803 -44.48 -29.17 -12.60
N ASN A 804 -45.48 -29.75 -13.26
CA ASN A 804 -45.49 -31.15 -13.69
C ASN A 804 -45.63 -31.24 -15.22
N THR A 805 -44.49 -31.11 -15.92
CA THR A 805 -44.39 -31.11 -17.38
C THR A 805 -43.30 -32.09 -17.86
N ASP A 806 -43.48 -32.69 -19.04
CA ASP A 806 -42.52 -33.60 -19.69
C ASP A 806 -41.35 -32.83 -20.34
N ASP A 807 -40.51 -32.17 -19.52
CA ASP A 807 -39.33 -31.37 -19.92
C ASP A 807 -39.60 -30.03 -20.64
N GLN A 808 -40.84 -29.53 -20.62
CA GLN A 808 -41.18 -28.19 -21.16
C GLN A 808 -41.43 -27.17 -20.05
N ASN A 809 -40.93 -25.94 -20.19
CA ASN A 809 -41.22 -24.89 -19.23
C ASN A 809 -42.70 -24.49 -19.28
N LEU A 810 -43.36 -24.41 -18.12
CA LEU A 810 -44.74 -23.93 -17.97
C LEU A 810 -44.79 -22.41 -18.08
N ASN A 811 -45.68 -21.88 -18.93
CA ASN A 811 -45.79 -20.43 -19.13
C ASN A 811 -46.54 -19.75 -17.98
N VAL A 812 -45.99 -18.63 -17.49
CA VAL A 812 -46.64 -17.72 -16.54
C VAL A 812 -47.25 -16.56 -17.33
N ARG A 813 -48.52 -16.23 -17.06
CA ARG A 813 -49.30 -15.27 -17.86
C ARG A 813 -49.98 -14.19 -17.03
N THR A 814 -50.30 -13.05 -17.65
CA THR A 814 -51.06 -11.95 -17.00
C THR A 814 -52.52 -12.30 -16.68
N GLY A 815 -53.07 -13.35 -17.29
CA GLY A 815 -54.44 -13.83 -17.13
C GLY A 815 -54.61 -15.21 -17.78
N PRO A 816 -55.76 -15.89 -17.59
CA PRO A 816 -56.09 -17.11 -18.31
C PRO A 816 -56.02 -16.91 -19.83
N SER A 817 -55.06 -17.58 -20.48
CA SER A 817 -54.70 -17.40 -21.90
C SER A 817 -54.23 -15.98 -22.27
N GLY A 818 -53.78 -15.19 -21.31
CA GLY A 818 -53.24 -13.84 -21.50
C GLY A 818 -51.80 -13.82 -22.04
N GLU A 819 -51.17 -12.64 -22.02
CA GLU A 819 -49.79 -12.48 -22.46
C GLU A 819 -48.84 -13.30 -21.57
N LYS A 820 -47.87 -13.97 -22.21
CA LYS A 820 -46.80 -14.66 -21.50
C LYS A 820 -45.85 -13.61 -20.92
N ILE A 821 -45.64 -13.67 -19.61
CA ILE A 821 -44.70 -12.79 -18.89
C ILE A 821 -43.44 -13.53 -18.44
N SER A 822 -43.52 -14.83 -18.22
CA SER A 822 -42.37 -15.66 -17.82
C SER A 822 -42.61 -17.14 -18.11
N SER A 823 -41.69 -18.01 -17.69
CA SER A 823 -41.86 -19.46 -17.69
C SER A 823 -41.13 -20.14 -16.54
N LEU A 824 -41.69 -21.21 -16.01
CA LEU A 824 -41.19 -22.00 -14.89
C LEU A 824 -40.72 -23.37 -15.38
N PRO A 825 -39.55 -23.88 -14.95
CA PRO A 825 -39.09 -25.22 -15.33
C PRO A 825 -39.89 -26.32 -14.63
N ALA A 826 -39.80 -27.55 -15.14
CA ALA A 826 -40.37 -28.74 -14.50
C ALA A 826 -39.76 -28.95 -13.10
N GLY A 827 -40.59 -29.31 -12.12
CA GLY A 827 -40.22 -29.48 -10.72
C GLY A 827 -40.12 -28.18 -9.90
N GLU A 828 -40.30 -27.01 -10.52
CA GLU A 828 -40.32 -25.74 -9.78
C GLU A 828 -41.54 -25.68 -8.85
N LEU A 829 -41.33 -25.21 -7.61
CA LEU A 829 -42.40 -24.98 -6.65
C LEU A 829 -42.95 -23.55 -6.76
N VAL A 830 -44.27 -23.40 -6.72
CA VAL A 830 -44.95 -22.09 -6.69
C VAL A 830 -46.11 -22.08 -5.70
N SER A 831 -46.39 -20.92 -5.10
CA SER A 831 -47.55 -20.77 -4.21
C SER A 831 -48.75 -20.24 -4.98
N ALA A 832 -49.87 -20.96 -4.92
CA ALA A 832 -51.15 -20.52 -5.42
C ALA A 832 -51.77 -19.45 -4.52
N LYS A 833 -52.60 -18.59 -5.10
CA LYS A 833 -53.50 -17.75 -4.31
C LYS A 833 -54.72 -18.55 -3.88
N LEU A 834 -55.12 -18.30 -2.64
CA LEU A 834 -56.33 -18.83 -2.04
C LEU A 834 -57.39 -17.73 -1.91
N ASP A 835 -58.66 -18.10 -1.98
CA ASP A 835 -59.79 -17.25 -1.63
C ASP A 835 -60.01 -17.17 -0.10
N GLU A 836 -61.09 -16.50 0.34
CA GLU A 836 -61.40 -16.32 1.76
C GLU A 836 -61.75 -17.64 2.46
N GLU A 837 -62.12 -18.67 1.70
CA GLU A 837 -62.40 -20.04 2.14
C GLU A 837 -61.19 -20.99 2.01
N ASN A 838 -59.98 -20.45 1.80
CA ASN A 838 -58.73 -21.19 1.61
C ASN A 838 -58.75 -22.16 0.41
N GLN A 839 -59.57 -21.91 -0.61
CA GLN A 839 -59.61 -22.69 -1.85
C GLN A 839 -58.80 -22.03 -2.97
N PHE A 840 -58.29 -22.82 -3.91
CA PHE A 840 -57.56 -22.29 -5.06
C PHE A 840 -58.43 -21.37 -5.92
N ILE A 841 -57.93 -20.18 -6.22
CA ILE A 841 -58.56 -19.30 -7.21
C ILE A 841 -58.30 -19.89 -8.61
N THR A 842 -59.35 -20.44 -9.23
CA THR A 842 -59.26 -21.12 -10.52
C THR A 842 -60.24 -20.60 -11.56
N VAL A 843 -59.86 -20.67 -12.83
CA VAL A 843 -60.71 -20.33 -13.98
C VAL A 843 -60.51 -21.37 -15.08
N GLU A 844 -61.60 -22.01 -15.52
CA GLU A 844 -61.56 -22.89 -16.69
C GLU A 844 -61.62 -22.06 -17.97
N LYS A 845 -60.62 -22.19 -18.84
CA LYS A 845 -60.57 -21.47 -20.12
C LYS A 845 -59.65 -22.19 -21.13
N ASP A 846 -60.11 -22.26 -22.38
CA ASP A 846 -59.39 -22.86 -23.51
C ASP A 846 -58.96 -24.33 -23.27
N GLY A 847 -59.78 -25.08 -22.53
CA GLY A 847 -59.55 -26.50 -22.24
C GLY A 847 -58.59 -26.79 -21.08
N TYR A 848 -58.18 -25.76 -20.33
CA TYR A 848 -57.32 -25.87 -19.16
C TYR A 848 -57.96 -25.22 -17.94
N ASN A 849 -57.69 -25.78 -16.76
CA ASN A 849 -57.90 -25.06 -15.50
C ASN A 849 -56.71 -24.17 -15.22
N TRP A 850 -56.96 -22.87 -15.04
CA TRP A 850 -55.94 -21.89 -14.72
C TRP A 850 -55.94 -21.60 -13.23
N TYR A 851 -54.76 -21.52 -12.63
CA TYR A 851 -54.54 -21.20 -11.22
C TYR A 851 -53.91 -19.81 -11.10
N GLU A 852 -54.48 -18.96 -10.26
CA GLU A 852 -53.82 -17.71 -9.88
C GLU A 852 -52.70 -18.02 -8.86
N ILE A 853 -51.48 -17.54 -9.11
CA ILE A 853 -50.31 -17.74 -8.26
C ILE A 853 -49.80 -16.43 -7.68
N ASN A 854 -49.14 -16.50 -6.52
CA ASN A 854 -48.33 -15.39 -6.03
C ASN A 854 -47.05 -15.33 -6.87
N TYR A 855 -46.86 -14.22 -7.58
CA TYR A 855 -45.72 -14.05 -8.48
C TYR A 855 -45.13 -12.65 -8.30
N GLU A 856 -43.85 -12.59 -7.94
CA GLU A 856 -43.15 -11.35 -7.57
C GLU A 856 -43.94 -10.52 -6.53
N ASN A 857 -44.26 -9.26 -6.84
CA ASN A 857 -45.01 -8.34 -5.97
C ASN A 857 -46.52 -8.33 -6.26
N GLY A 858 -47.04 -9.25 -7.06
CA GLY A 858 -48.43 -9.28 -7.51
C GLY A 858 -48.98 -10.70 -7.66
N SER A 859 -49.70 -10.95 -8.76
CA SER A 859 -50.18 -12.26 -9.13
C SER A 859 -50.09 -12.52 -10.63
N ALA A 860 -50.07 -13.79 -10.98
CA ALA A 860 -50.04 -14.28 -12.35
C ALA A 860 -50.86 -15.57 -12.48
N TRP A 861 -50.97 -16.10 -13.69
CA TRP A 861 -51.76 -17.30 -13.99
C TRP A 861 -50.90 -18.38 -14.66
N ILE A 862 -51.08 -19.62 -14.22
CA ILE A 862 -50.50 -20.82 -14.83
C ILE A 862 -51.59 -21.85 -15.14
N ALA A 863 -51.38 -22.68 -16.14
CA ALA A 863 -52.30 -23.77 -16.50
C ALA A 863 -52.07 -25.02 -15.62
N ASP A 864 -53.02 -25.94 -15.61
CA ASP A 864 -53.10 -27.17 -14.80
C ASP A 864 -52.05 -28.25 -15.06
N PHE A 865 -50.94 -27.91 -15.74
CA PHE A 865 -49.73 -28.73 -15.82
C PHE A 865 -48.92 -28.68 -14.52
N ILE A 866 -49.61 -28.95 -13.41
CA ILE A 866 -49.09 -28.86 -12.06
C ILE A 866 -49.54 -30.07 -11.25
N LYS A 867 -48.86 -30.28 -10.14
CA LYS A 867 -49.22 -31.24 -9.11
C LYS A 867 -49.40 -30.47 -7.80
N ILE A 868 -50.52 -30.67 -7.12
CA ILE A 868 -50.74 -30.12 -5.78
C ILE A 868 -49.84 -30.88 -4.81
N VAL A 869 -48.99 -30.16 -4.08
CA VAL A 869 -48.11 -30.72 -3.05
C VAL A 869 -48.87 -30.66 -1.73
N LYS A 870 -49.27 -31.82 -1.21
CA LYS A 870 -49.98 -31.97 0.07
C LYS A 870 -49.06 -32.42 1.18
#